data_AF-A0A1H1Q390-F1
#
_entry.id   AF-A0A1H1Q390-F1
#
_cell.length_a   1.000
_cell.length_b   1.000
_cell.length_c   1.000
_cell.angle_alpha   90.00
_cell.angle_beta   90.00
_cell.angle_gamma   90.00
#
_symmetry.space_group_name_H-M   'P 1'
#
loop_
_entity.id
_entity.type
_entity.pdbx_description
1 polymer ?
#
loop_
_entity_poly.entity_id
_entity_poly.type
_entity_poly.pdbx_seq_one_letter_code
_entity_poly.pdbx_strand_id
1 'polypeptide(L)'
;MKTQLLKITFIAFASLLFVNISKAQQYINSSTTTGSTTIGYTCYNYFDNNTAANISPTPVGSTTNSIILPAATANNLSVVGTSSSCLESNNVSTPIDATVNYIPNAADKTTYAANLNTQDWEWSLLYRATTLPSQTAPGSGAAGSAGLIYTPLVGTSNNWRYWLHATTATVTTTTQGFVLMQTSDGLLHVYVADGSTYDKPIELLVSKAALSVNTTYCIKIQRLINGTWNMYLDPYTSTVTQAQTLQQTRVSSDGYSISLAYKNSILQASQSSATAGTYKFDETHMYTRYLYFAPMTTAAQGVTQSPLYAGETPVILYGIQVFTRGNYDFTQIYINETDNSYFRSNFINNGNPAYLYETQNPVLSMTGATFISNIQLNNGGGAQAQITAYTSPFVSMGNVDGSLSNPGNYFIETSMASTINVPAPATMSFGTVSSVVDGTTGSPISTGQYSNGTPPAGTGTIGTGTVYDWIGGTAGNAYTAAANWHQGVAPGATDIVNFGVNYSFTTANSPNFGANTTVGQIYVGKNGGNQVSFNMYSTVGSGTAYSYTTTNGISLAAGANLALSGYSSSKLATFITKGTSTAASTSIIVPTNTTFTQSGTFTLLSDASGTANIGILLNSTVSGTFTVQRYMTGGTAAYRTWRLMSSPINNGSSAFNFANLQQTLIVTGSGGSTNGFDPPASWNATTYTANGPSVLFYNEPVAQSAKNDFISLATNPTTTTKPVGTGFYFYYRGDRTHNLSSKVVKVSGSYAIPESTPTLWTGTLNTGNVSFAASYTNNVGATDNGYNITGNPYPCTLDWSKVTYTSGKFSLNPLYTGVPNIWVYDPTKNSINPQNNTTYTNYVAVGQGFFVQATGTGGTITFTENAKDVASADQPTGSKLMLSVIQPKTDPYIQLEMIRDSTNADFAYIRFNNNANPKYNKTDDVDDLNGDGQNVFFGSLTADSVEVAINSLPLTLHTSVFLSANATTQGAFSIKRTDLVNISSAYDVFLMDHFTKDSLDLRQHDTYSFNITSNPASYGNSRFELVLRIKPLPPYQLLSFTGQHVSSGNQLNWKTANENYYTTFQLQRSQDNGKTFSSLTTMQSDSSGAYAFTDKAAGKDTAMYRLMQSDVNNNITYSSIVILSTTGSLVQFKVYPNPASSYIQFQANNIVNPPLKLNIYNSIGSIVKTTTFSANTGTQDLSGLINGTYILELIDVNTKKSLGTAKFSKF
;
A
#
# COMPACT_ATOMS: atom_id res chain seq x y z
N MET A 1 -1.93 21.39 8.22
CA MET A 1 -2.82 20.67 9.15
C MET A 1 -2.30 19.30 9.60
N LYS A 2 -1.72 18.46 8.73
CA LYS A 2 -1.14 17.15 9.13
C LYS A 2 0.05 17.22 10.12
N THR A 3 0.77 18.33 10.17
CA THR A 3 1.88 18.57 11.11
C THR A 3 1.46 18.97 12.53
N GLN A 4 0.22 19.45 12.71
CA GLN A 4 -0.29 19.78 14.04
C GLN A 4 -0.99 18.60 14.71
N LEU A 5 -1.62 17.71 13.93
CA LEU A 5 -2.18 16.48 14.48
C LEU A 5 -1.06 15.56 15.00
N LEU A 6 0.08 15.46 14.31
CA LEU A 6 1.21 14.65 14.78
C LEU A 6 1.84 15.20 16.07
N LYS A 7 1.85 16.52 16.26
CA LYS A 7 2.28 17.13 17.54
C LYS A 7 1.28 16.88 18.66
N ILE A 8 -0.03 16.91 18.38
CA ILE A 8 -1.06 16.63 19.39
C ILE A 8 -1.09 15.13 19.75
N THR A 9 -0.87 14.23 18.80
CA THR A 9 -0.76 12.79 19.09
C THR A 9 0.56 12.46 19.79
N PHE A 10 1.67 13.14 19.50
CA PHE A 10 2.94 12.97 20.23
C PHE A 10 2.88 13.57 21.64
N ILE A 11 2.15 14.68 21.83
CA ILE A 11 1.90 15.27 23.15
C ILE A 11 0.89 14.40 23.94
N ALA A 12 -0.11 13.79 23.29
CA ALA A 12 -1.03 12.84 23.91
C ALA A 12 -0.37 11.50 24.27
N PHE A 13 0.55 11.00 23.44
CA PHE A 13 1.35 9.80 23.74
C PHE A 13 2.40 10.10 24.82
N ALA A 14 3.00 11.29 24.83
CA ALA A 14 3.88 11.72 25.91
C ALA A 14 3.11 11.90 27.23
N SER A 15 1.87 12.39 27.20
CA SER A 15 1.06 12.56 28.42
C SER A 15 0.44 11.25 28.95
N LEU A 16 0.40 10.18 28.15
CA LEU A 16 0.08 8.82 28.60
C LEU A 16 1.32 8.00 29.00
N LEU A 17 2.53 8.43 28.61
CA LEU A 17 3.80 7.83 29.08
C LEU A 17 4.35 8.48 30.36
N PHE A 18 3.72 9.55 30.86
CA PHE A 18 4.09 10.23 32.11
C PHE A 18 3.07 10.04 33.23
N VAL A 19 2.50 8.84 33.36
CA VAL A 19 1.83 8.39 34.59
C VAL A 19 2.60 7.20 35.17
N ASN A 20 3.86 7.47 35.53
CA ASN A 20 4.61 6.83 36.60
C ASN A 20 5.87 7.67 36.88
N ILE A 21 5.67 8.99 37.00
CA ILE A 21 6.58 9.79 37.82
C ILE A 21 5.84 10.06 39.13
N SER A 22 5.79 9.03 39.98
CA SER A 22 5.95 9.30 41.39
C SER A 22 7.32 9.96 41.53
N LYS A 23 7.37 11.30 41.48
CA LYS A 23 8.47 12.00 42.14
C LYS A 23 8.26 11.63 43.60
N ALA A 24 9.02 10.66 44.10
CA ALA A 24 9.16 10.44 45.51
C ALA A 24 9.78 11.71 46.10
N GLN A 25 8.92 12.68 46.45
CA GLN A 25 9.30 13.76 47.35
C GLN A 25 9.55 13.12 48.72
N GLN A 26 10.67 13.48 49.36
CA GLN A 26 10.84 13.33 50.80
C GLN A 26 9.58 13.87 51.49
N TYR A 27 8.78 13.00 52.12
CA TYR A 27 7.62 13.44 52.89
C TYR A 27 8.07 13.97 54.25
N ILE A 28 8.05 15.28 54.43
CA ILE A 28 8.19 15.93 55.74
C ILE A 28 6.86 15.73 56.48
N ASN A 29 6.81 14.84 57.47
CA ASN A 29 5.64 14.73 58.35
C ASN A 29 5.86 15.62 59.57
N SER A 30 5.48 16.89 59.49
CA SER A 30 5.43 17.78 60.65
C SER A 30 4.01 17.83 61.22
N SER A 31 3.72 17.03 62.25
CA SER A 31 2.50 17.27 63.05
C SER A 31 2.81 18.30 64.14
N THR A 32 2.30 19.51 64.00
CA THR A 32 2.37 20.52 65.06
C THR A 32 1.20 20.33 66.03
N THR A 33 1.45 19.66 67.14
CA THR A 33 0.61 19.74 68.34
C THR A 33 1.48 20.14 69.53
N THR A 34 1.29 21.39 69.98
CA THR A 34 1.69 21.96 71.29
C THR A 34 3.01 21.48 71.91
N GLY A 35 4.07 22.28 71.73
CA GLY A 35 5.22 22.32 72.64
C GLY A 35 6.36 21.32 72.40
N SER A 36 6.25 20.41 71.43
CA SER A 36 7.34 19.49 71.04
C SER A 36 7.46 19.43 69.52
N THR A 37 8.47 20.10 68.94
CA THR A 37 8.86 19.92 67.54
C THR A 37 9.50 18.55 67.38
N THR A 38 8.69 17.57 66.99
CA THR A 38 9.17 16.25 66.63
C THR A 38 9.63 16.30 65.17
N ILE A 39 10.93 16.17 64.93
CA ILE A 39 11.53 16.20 63.59
C ILE A 39 11.59 14.76 63.07
N GLY A 40 10.67 14.39 62.16
CA GLY A 40 10.69 13.08 61.50
C GLY A 40 11.51 13.10 60.22
N TYR A 41 12.55 12.26 60.16
CA TYR A 41 13.31 11.99 58.93
C TYR A 41 12.84 10.66 58.34
N THR A 42 12.55 10.63 57.04
CA THR A 42 12.06 9.43 56.37
C THR A 42 13.25 8.55 55.96
N CYS A 43 13.42 7.41 56.62
CA CYS A 43 14.16 6.27 56.08
C CYS A 43 13.24 5.46 55.16
N TYR A 44 13.79 4.78 54.17
CA TYR A 44 13.01 3.81 53.40
C TYR A 44 13.41 2.38 53.75
N ASN A 45 12.41 1.55 54.07
CA ASN A 45 12.55 0.11 54.24
C ASN A 45 11.54 -0.58 53.33
N TYR A 46 12.05 -1.28 52.33
CA TYR A 46 11.27 -2.05 51.37
C TYR A 46 11.52 -3.53 51.67
N PHE A 47 10.71 -4.07 52.56
CA PHE A 47 10.56 -5.51 52.70
C PHE A 47 9.75 -6.00 51.50
N ASP A 48 10.26 -7.04 50.79
CA ASP A 48 9.76 -7.68 49.56
C ASP A 48 8.55 -7.03 48.84
N ASN A 49 8.75 -6.71 47.56
CA ASN A 49 7.91 -5.88 46.68
C ASN A 49 6.51 -6.45 46.33
N ASN A 50 5.80 -7.09 47.26
CA ASN A 50 4.52 -7.77 46.99
C ASN A 50 3.32 -7.35 47.85
N THR A 51 3.46 -6.47 48.83
CA THR A 51 2.29 -5.82 49.47
C THR A 51 2.63 -4.43 49.97
N ALA A 52 1.97 -3.41 49.43
CA ALA A 52 2.09 -2.04 49.90
C ALA A 52 1.57 -1.90 51.34
N ALA A 53 2.47 -1.93 52.32
CA ALA A 53 2.20 -1.48 53.67
C ALA A 53 3.02 -0.20 53.92
N ASN A 54 2.34 0.94 54.04
CA ASN A 54 2.98 2.21 54.40
C ASN A 54 3.62 2.10 55.80
N ILE A 55 4.95 2.06 55.86
CA ILE A 55 5.69 2.14 57.12
C ILE A 55 5.88 3.63 57.45
N SER A 56 5.08 4.16 58.38
CA SER A 56 5.31 5.49 58.96
C SER A 56 6.32 5.38 60.11
N PRO A 57 7.50 6.02 60.04
CA PRO A 57 8.42 6.06 61.16
C PRO A 57 7.83 6.89 62.32
N THR A 58 7.76 6.30 63.52
CA THR A 58 7.32 6.98 64.75
C THR A 58 8.54 7.40 65.58
N PRO A 59 8.74 8.70 65.87
CA PRO A 59 9.81 9.17 66.76
C PRO A 59 9.58 8.70 68.20
N VAL A 60 10.62 8.20 68.87
CA VAL A 60 10.56 7.76 70.28
C VAL A 60 11.58 8.55 71.10
N GLY A 61 11.07 9.47 71.95
CA GLY A 61 11.79 9.99 73.12
C GLY A 61 12.53 11.33 72.97
N SER A 62 12.13 12.30 73.82
CA SER A 62 12.85 13.51 74.27
C SER A 62 12.91 14.75 73.34
N THR A 63 12.69 15.91 73.96
CA THR A 63 12.40 17.24 73.38
C THR A 63 13.64 18.11 73.07
N THR A 64 14.81 17.52 72.89
CA THR A 64 16.06 18.25 72.58
C THR A 64 16.92 17.42 71.62
N ASN A 65 16.81 17.69 70.31
CA ASN A 65 17.41 16.86 69.27
C ASN A 65 18.89 17.24 69.02
N SER A 66 19.78 16.27 69.22
CA SER A 66 21.21 16.30 68.85
C SER A 66 21.46 16.21 67.34
N ILE A 67 20.43 15.81 66.58
CA ILE A 67 20.44 15.70 65.11
C ILE A 67 19.29 16.55 64.58
N ILE A 68 19.59 17.45 63.63
CA ILE A 68 18.63 18.38 63.03
C ILE A 68 18.55 18.17 61.51
N LEU A 69 17.44 18.66 60.95
CA LEU A 69 17.19 18.77 59.52
C LEU A 69 17.47 20.23 59.08
N PRO A 70 18.50 20.50 58.25
CA PRO A 70 18.75 21.84 57.71
C PRO A 70 17.66 22.28 56.72
N ALA A 71 17.51 23.59 56.50
CA ALA A 71 16.64 24.10 55.43
C ALA A 71 17.16 23.62 54.05
N ALA A 72 16.25 23.24 53.14
CA ALA A 72 16.51 22.54 51.88
C ALA A 72 17.56 23.18 50.93
N THR A 73 17.95 24.43 51.17
CA THR A 73 18.91 25.19 50.35
C THR A 73 20.28 25.39 51.00
N ALA A 74 20.46 25.10 52.29
CA ALA A 74 21.62 25.60 53.04
C ALA A 74 22.72 24.56 53.34
N ASN A 75 22.45 23.25 53.29
CA ASN A 75 23.41 22.24 53.74
C ASN A 75 23.02 20.83 53.27
N ASN A 76 23.38 20.45 52.03
CA ASN A 76 22.98 19.15 51.46
C ASN A 76 24.20 18.24 51.27
N LEU A 77 24.03 16.93 51.54
CA LEU A 77 24.99 15.89 51.14
C LEU A 77 24.79 15.41 49.71
N SER A 78 23.56 15.50 49.20
CA SER A 78 23.15 14.98 47.89
C SER A 78 23.40 15.99 46.75
N VAL A 79 24.03 15.53 45.66
CA VAL A 79 24.24 16.26 44.39
C VAL A 79 23.11 15.91 43.40
N VAL A 80 21.93 15.51 43.87
CA VAL A 80 20.77 15.25 42.99
C VAL A 80 19.57 16.12 43.38
N GLY A 81 19.30 17.15 42.57
CA GLY A 81 18.05 17.92 42.59
C GLY A 81 17.94 18.93 43.74
N THR A 82 17.42 20.12 43.45
CA THR A 82 17.37 21.29 44.34
C THR A 82 16.39 21.17 45.53
N SER A 83 16.16 19.97 46.09
CA SER A 83 15.14 19.74 47.12
C SER A 83 15.45 18.64 48.15
N SER A 84 16.69 18.14 48.28
CA SER A 84 17.06 17.11 49.28
C SER A 84 17.42 17.71 50.66
N SER A 85 17.00 17.07 51.76
CA SER A 85 17.45 17.40 53.13
C SER A 85 18.26 16.25 53.75
N CYS A 86 19.36 16.54 54.45
CA CYS A 86 20.16 15.54 55.19
C CYS A 86 20.00 15.67 56.71
N LEU A 87 20.28 14.61 57.45
CA LEU A 87 20.45 14.66 58.90
C LEU A 87 21.82 15.26 59.25
N GLU A 88 21.85 16.23 60.15
CA GLU A 88 23.07 16.94 60.56
C GLU A 88 23.23 16.96 62.08
N SER A 89 24.43 16.72 62.60
CA SER A 89 24.72 16.89 64.04
C SER A 89 24.54 18.35 64.48
N ASN A 90 23.78 18.60 65.54
CA ASN A 90 23.41 19.92 66.05
C ASN A 90 24.37 20.45 67.15
N ASN A 91 24.34 21.77 67.40
CA ASN A 91 25.05 22.42 68.49
C ASN A 91 24.24 22.37 69.81
N VAL A 92 24.35 21.30 70.60
CA VAL A 92 23.62 21.15 71.88
C VAL A 92 24.47 20.49 72.99
N SER A 93 24.52 21.12 74.16
CA SER A 93 25.34 20.73 75.32
C SER A 93 24.94 19.41 76.01
N THR A 94 23.91 18.71 75.53
CA THR A 94 23.46 17.41 76.05
C THR A 94 23.10 16.46 74.90
N PRO A 95 23.67 15.24 74.83
CA PRO A 95 23.50 14.31 73.71
C PRO A 95 22.28 13.39 73.83
N ILE A 96 21.62 13.03 72.70
CA ILE A 96 20.46 12.11 72.61
C ILE A 96 20.46 11.34 71.25
N ASP A 97 19.82 10.17 71.17
CA ASP A 97 19.74 9.27 70.00
C ASP A 97 18.64 9.65 68.98
N ALA A 98 18.84 9.35 67.69
CA ALA A 98 17.79 9.36 66.66
C ALA A 98 17.46 7.92 66.22
N THR A 99 16.37 7.37 66.75
CA THR A 99 15.92 6.01 66.42
C THR A 99 15.02 6.01 65.19
N VAL A 100 15.29 5.06 64.30
CA VAL A 100 14.48 4.78 63.13
C VAL A 100 13.81 3.41 63.30
N ASN A 101 12.49 3.42 63.51
CA ASN A 101 11.69 2.21 63.67
C ASN A 101 11.15 1.74 62.32
N TYR A 102 11.44 0.48 61.98
CA TYR A 102 11.12 -0.08 60.67
C TYR A 102 9.91 -1.02 60.67
N ILE A 103 9.23 -1.15 61.82
CA ILE A 103 8.02 -1.96 61.98
C ILE A 103 6.81 -1.00 62.02
N PRO A 104 5.71 -1.29 61.29
CA PRO A 104 4.48 -0.51 61.41
C PRO A 104 3.96 -0.52 62.87
N ASN A 105 3.52 0.66 63.30
CA ASN A 105 2.97 1.07 64.60
C ASN A 105 2.51 -0.05 65.57
N ALA A 106 3.22 -0.14 66.70
CA ALA A 106 2.88 -0.54 68.09
C ALA A 106 1.86 -1.64 68.48
N ALA A 107 0.98 -2.15 67.61
CA ALA A 107 -0.07 -3.11 68.00
C ALA A 107 0.31 -4.59 67.84
N ASP A 108 1.15 -4.95 66.85
CA ASP A 108 1.52 -6.34 66.54
C ASP A 108 3.04 -6.58 66.65
N LYS A 109 3.58 -6.42 67.87
CA LYS A 109 5.02 -6.59 68.16
C LYS A 109 5.55 -8.03 67.98
N THR A 110 4.72 -9.00 67.62
CA THR A 110 5.08 -10.44 67.65
C THR A 110 5.14 -11.14 66.29
N THR A 111 4.69 -10.52 65.19
CA THR A 111 4.39 -11.29 63.96
C THR A 111 5.30 -11.00 62.77
N TYR A 112 6.07 -9.90 62.74
CA TYR A 112 6.93 -9.51 61.62
C TYR A 112 8.43 -9.52 61.95
N ALA A 113 8.90 -10.60 62.58
CA ALA A 113 10.33 -10.83 62.81
C ALA A 113 10.97 -11.52 61.60
N ALA A 114 11.25 -10.77 60.52
CA ALA A 114 12.05 -11.30 59.42
C ALA A 114 13.44 -11.70 59.94
N ASN A 115 13.85 -12.95 59.68
CA ASN A 115 15.12 -13.48 60.17
C ASN A 115 16.25 -13.10 59.21
N LEU A 116 17.25 -12.37 59.70
CA LEU A 116 18.40 -11.91 58.93
C LEU A 116 19.19 -13.07 58.27
N ASN A 117 19.03 -14.32 58.71
CA ASN A 117 19.66 -15.53 58.13
C ASN A 117 18.94 -16.17 56.95
N THR A 118 17.75 -15.70 56.57
CA THR A 118 16.94 -16.38 55.54
C THR A 118 17.01 -15.72 54.17
N GLN A 119 17.63 -14.54 54.10
CA GLN A 119 17.75 -13.71 52.91
C GLN A 119 19.07 -12.94 52.95
N ASP A 120 19.44 -12.35 51.82
CA ASP A 120 20.55 -11.41 51.74
C ASP A 120 20.08 -10.01 52.09
N TRP A 121 20.84 -9.32 52.93
CA TRP A 121 20.50 -8.00 53.44
C TRP A 121 21.53 -6.97 53.00
N GLU A 122 21.05 -5.77 52.71
CA GLU A 122 21.90 -4.64 52.34
C GLU A 122 21.44 -3.35 53.02
N TRP A 123 22.40 -2.60 53.54
CA TRP A 123 22.25 -1.24 54.06
C TRP A 123 23.03 -0.28 53.16
N SER A 124 22.47 0.89 52.86
CA SER A 124 23.15 1.96 52.11
C SER A 124 22.89 3.31 52.75
N LEU A 125 23.89 4.19 52.78
CA LEU A 125 23.75 5.57 53.26
C LEU A 125 24.83 6.50 52.68
N LEU A 126 24.56 7.81 52.68
CA LEU A 126 25.57 8.85 52.48
C LEU A 126 26.08 9.35 53.83
N TYR A 127 27.39 9.58 53.92
CA TYR A 127 28.05 10.01 55.14
C TYR A 127 29.13 11.07 54.86
N ARG A 128 29.21 12.10 55.70
CA ARG A 128 30.32 13.07 55.69
C ARG A 128 30.66 13.48 57.12
N ALA A 129 31.95 13.62 57.38
CA ALA A 129 32.49 14.24 58.58
C ALA A 129 33.24 15.53 58.23
N THR A 130 33.21 16.57 59.07
CA THR A 130 34.07 17.77 58.91
C THR A 130 35.32 17.74 59.79
N THR A 131 35.33 16.91 60.83
CA THR A 131 36.48 16.62 61.71
C THR A 131 36.49 15.14 62.09
N LEU A 132 37.65 14.59 62.48
CA LEU A 132 37.79 13.19 62.87
C LEU A 132 37.17 12.92 64.26
N PRO A 133 36.62 11.71 64.47
CA PRO A 133 36.06 11.34 65.77
C PRO A 133 37.08 11.30 66.91
N SER A 134 36.62 11.51 68.14
CA SER A 134 37.47 11.43 69.34
C SER A 134 37.62 10.00 69.90
N GLN A 135 36.74 9.07 69.47
CA GLN A 135 36.69 7.71 69.98
C GLN A 135 37.76 6.83 69.33
N THR A 136 38.63 6.22 70.14
CA THR A 136 39.55 5.16 69.71
C THR A 136 38.79 3.86 69.44
N ALA A 137 39.34 2.99 68.60
CA ALA A 137 38.76 1.66 68.35
C ALA A 137 38.51 0.90 69.68
N PRO A 138 37.33 0.29 69.88
CA PRO A 138 37.09 -0.67 70.95
C PRO A 138 38.16 -1.78 70.88
N GLY A 139 38.97 -1.91 71.93
CA GLY A 139 40.30 -2.52 71.87
C GLY A 139 40.37 -3.93 71.25
N SER A 140 41.34 -4.12 70.36
CA SER A 140 41.83 -5.42 69.86
C SER A 140 42.87 -6.07 70.80
N GLY A 141 43.01 -5.58 72.04
CA GLY A 141 43.91 -6.13 73.05
C GLY A 141 43.45 -5.81 74.48
N ALA A 142 43.43 -6.86 75.32
CA ALA A 142 43.03 -6.90 76.74
C ALA A 142 41.51 -6.90 77.03
N ALA A 143 41.02 -8.06 77.48
CA ALA A 143 39.70 -8.22 78.08
C ALA A 143 39.56 -7.27 79.29
N GLY A 144 38.66 -6.27 79.20
CA GLY A 144 38.38 -5.38 80.34
C GLY A 144 37.76 -4.00 80.05
N SER A 145 37.68 -3.53 78.79
CA SER A 145 37.08 -2.22 78.46
C SER A 145 35.67 -2.35 77.85
N ALA A 146 34.80 -3.13 78.51
CA ALA A 146 33.45 -3.52 78.10
C ALA A 146 32.37 -2.42 78.14
N GLY A 147 32.73 -1.15 77.92
CA GLY A 147 31.81 -0.01 78.10
C GLY A 147 31.57 0.85 76.85
N LEU A 148 32.36 0.70 75.79
CA LEU A 148 32.39 1.71 74.73
C LEU A 148 31.16 1.67 73.81
N ILE A 149 30.65 0.50 73.39
CA ILE A 149 29.56 0.40 72.38
C ILE A 149 28.17 0.64 73.01
N TYR A 150 27.98 0.19 74.25
CA TYR A 150 26.69 0.24 74.95
C TYR A 150 26.41 1.54 75.69
N THR A 151 27.43 2.35 75.96
CA THR A 151 27.23 3.66 76.57
C THR A 151 26.62 4.59 75.52
N PRO A 152 25.49 5.26 75.85
CA PRO A 152 25.05 6.41 75.07
C PRO A 152 26.22 7.37 74.93
N LEU A 153 26.41 7.95 73.74
CA LEU A 153 27.50 8.89 73.52
C LEU A 153 27.26 10.13 74.39
N VAL A 154 27.88 10.21 75.57
CA VAL A 154 27.69 11.30 76.55
C VAL A 154 28.91 12.24 76.62
N GLY A 155 28.68 13.55 76.73
CA GLY A 155 29.72 14.55 77.00
C GLY A 155 30.35 15.21 75.76
N THR A 156 31.44 15.98 75.99
CA THR A 156 32.12 16.82 75.00
C THR A 156 33.08 16.03 74.10
N SER A 157 32.63 14.94 73.49
CA SER A 157 33.45 14.13 72.58
C SER A 157 32.82 14.09 71.19
N ASN A 158 33.64 14.24 70.15
CA ASN A 158 33.18 14.27 68.77
C ASN A 158 32.95 12.84 68.23
N ASN A 159 31.81 12.18 68.47
CA ASN A 159 31.61 10.77 68.11
C ASN A 159 30.24 10.51 67.47
N TRP A 160 30.11 9.42 66.71
CA TRP A 160 28.84 8.95 66.14
C TRP A 160 28.79 7.43 65.97
N ARG A 161 27.59 6.86 65.89
CA ARG A 161 27.32 5.44 65.60
C ARG A 161 26.05 5.27 64.78
N TYR A 162 26.02 4.30 63.88
CA TYR A 162 24.82 3.87 63.16
C TYR A 162 24.60 2.38 63.37
N TRP A 163 23.60 2.02 64.16
CA TRP A 163 23.16 0.66 64.39
C TRP A 163 22.40 0.17 63.16
N LEU A 164 23.03 -0.65 62.31
CA LEU A 164 22.40 -1.28 61.13
C LEU A 164 21.22 -2.17 61.55
N HIS A 165 21.37 -2.82 62.70
CA HIS A 165 20.34 -3.58 63.39
C HIS A 165 20.50 -3.37 64.90
N ALA A 166 19.39 -3.22 65.61
CA ALA A 166 19.31 -3.18 67.06
C ALA A 166 18.07 -3.93 67.55
N THR A 167 18.23 -4.76 68.58
CA THR A 167 17.11 -5.51 69.18
C THR A 167 16.14 -4.64 69.98
N THR A 168 16.57 -3.43 70.36
CA THR A 168 15.82 -2.44 71.12
C THR A 168 15.71 -1.13 70.33
N ALA A 169 14.71 -0.30 70.66
CA ALA A 169 14.51 1.03 70.04
C ALA A 169 15.34 2.14 70.72
N THR A 170 16.04 1.82 71.80
CA THR A 170 16.92 2.76 72.53
C THR A 170 18.12 1.96 72.99
N VAL A 171 19.32 2.52 72.85
CA VAL A 171 20.56 1.81 73.14
C VAL A 171 20.75 1.67 74.65
N THR A 172 20.92 0.43 75.08
CA THR A 172 21.15 0.00 76.46
C THR A 172 22.25 -1.05 76.49
N THR A 173 22.71 -1.41 77.69
CA THR A 173 23.67 -2.51 77.90
C THR A 173 23.18 -3.90 77.49
N THR A 174 21.89 -4.07 77.18
CA THR A 174 21.29 -5.32 76.71
C THR A 174 20.95 -5.30 75.21
N THR A 175 21.26 -4.20 74.52
CA THR A 175 21.00 -4.05 73.08
C THR A 175 21.92 -4.98 72.31
N GLN A 176 21.37 -5.82 71.45
CA GLN A 176 22.15 -6.64 70.52
C GLN A 176 21.99 -6.06 69.11
N GLY A 177 23.00 -6.16 68.27
CA GLY A 177 22.95 -5.54 66.96
C GLY A 177 24.27 -5.48 66.20
N PHE A 178 24.24 -4.76 65.07
CA PHE A 178 25.40 -4.46 64.25
C PHE A 178 25.58 -2.94 64.20
N VAL A 179 26.79 -2.44 64.49
CA VAL A 179 27.03 -1.00 64.72
C VAL A 179 28.16 -0.49 63.84
N LEU A 180 27.85 0.45 62.96
CA LEU A 180 28.79 1.19 62.13
C LEU A 180 29.29 2.45 62.85
N MET A 181 30.59 2.73 62.88
CA MET A 181 31.13 3.98 63.41
C MET A 181 32.53 4.28 62.86
N GLN A 182 32.90 5.55 62.77
CA GLN A 182 34.28 5.96 62.46
C GLN A 182 35.08 6.17 63.75
N THR A 183 36.34 5.76 63.76
CA THR A 183 37.27 5.89 64.89
C THR A 183 38.29 7.02 64.68
N SER A 184 39.06 7.35 65.72
CA SER A 184 40.01 8.47 65.73
C SER A 184 41.20 8.33 64.77
N ASP A 185 41.46 7.12 64.28
CA ASP A 185 42.40 6.82 63.20
C ASP A 185 41.82 7.09 61.80
N GLY A 186 40.56 7.53 61.72
CA GLY A 186 39.86 7.88 60.50
C GLY A 186 39.30 6.69 59.72
N LEU A 187 39.36 5.48 60.28
CA LEU A 187 38.80 4.27 59.67
C LEU A 187 37.35 4.08 60.10
N LEU A 188 36.58 3.40 59.25
CA LEU A 188 35.18 3.06 59.48
C LEU A 188 35.11 1.61 59.95
N HIS A 189 34.31 1.31 60.98
CA HIS A 189 34.25 -0.01 61.58
C HIS A 189 32.81 -0.48 61.78
N VAL A 190 32.55 -1.76 61.56
CA VAL A 190 31.27 -2.41 61.87
C VAL A 190 31.47 -3.41 63.00
N TYR A 191 30.90 -3.16 64.17
CA TYR A 191 30.97 -4.03 65.34
C TYR A 191 29.71 -4.87 65.51
N VAL A 192 29.84 -6.04 66.14
CA VAL A 192 28.71 -6.85 66.61
C VAL A 192 28.56 -6.63 68.11
N ALA A 193 27.36 -6.24 68.55
CA ALA A 193 26.98 -6.15 69.94
C ALA A 193 26.06 -7.33 70.27
N ASP A 194 26.42 -8.19 71.23
CA ASP A 194 25.62 -9.38 71.57
C ASP A 194 24.90 -9.31 72.93
N GLY A 195 25.02 -8.17 73.62
CA GLY A 195 24.37 -7.93 74.91
C GLY A 195 25.08 -8.61 76.10
N SER A 196 26.26 -9.21 75.89
CA SER A 196 27.12 -9.74 76.95
C SER A 196 28.36 -8.85 77.18
N THR A 197 29.01 -8.96 78.34
CA THR A 197 30.22 -8.18 78.70
C THR A 197 31.50 -8.63 77.97
N TYR A 198 31.42 -9.64 77.10
CA TYR A 198 32.55 -10.19 76.36
C TYR A 198 32.30 -10.08 74.84
N ASP A 199 32.24 -8.85 74.34
CA ASP A 199 32.17 -8.59 72.90
C ASP A 199 33.44 -9.10 72.20
N LYS A 200 33.29 -10.03 71.26
CA LYS A 200 34.32 -10.27 70.24
C LYS A 200 34.02 -9.34 69.06
N PRO A 201 34.80 -8.28 68.82
CA PRO A 201 34.59 -7.45 67.66
C PRO A 201 34.81 -8.30 66.40
N ILE A 202 33.79 -8.38 65.54
CA ILE A 202 34.09 -8.42 64.11
C ILE A 202 34.68 -7.04 63.84
N GLU A 203 35.99 -6.86 63.93
CA GLU A 203 36.58 -5.64 63.40
C GLU A 203 36.54 -5.77 61.88
N LEU A 204 35.45 -5.32 61.25
CA LEU A 204 35.51 -4.96 59.84
C LEU A 204 36.25 -3.63 59.78
N LEU A 205 37.44 -3.63 59.22
CA LEU A 205 38.25 -2.44 58.98
C LEU A 205 37.84 -1.90 57.61
N VAL A 206 37.04 -0.84 57.59
CA VAL A 206 36.30 -0.42 56.40
C VAL A 206 36.90 0.79 55.69
N SER A 207 38.21 0.74 55.54
CA SER A 207 38.90 1.29 54.39
C SER A 207 40.37 0.88 54.50
N LYS A 208 41.05 0.72 53.38
CA LYS A 208 42.51 0.53 53.38
C LYS A 208 43.26 1.83 53.74
N ALA A 209 42.56 2.98 53.74
CA ALA A 209 43.09 4.31 54.00
C ALA A 209 42.08 5.18 54.80
N ALA A 210 42.56 6.01 55.71
CA ALA A 210 41.72 6.90 56.52
C ALA A 210 40.80 7.78 55.66
N LEU A 211 39.52 7.88 56.04
CA LEU A 211 38.56 8.74 55.34
C LEU A 211 38.94 10.21 55.52
N SER A 212 38.97 10.93 54.40
CA SER A 212 39.20 12.38 54.42
C SER A 212 37.99 13.14 54.95
N VAL A 213 38.22 14.08 55.86
CA VAL A 213 37.19 15.04 56.28
C VAL A 213 36.71 15.90 55.10
N ASN A 214 35.50 16.43 55.20
CA ASN A 214 34.78 17.20 54.20
C ASN A 214 34.46 16.48 52.88
N THR A 215 34.75 15.19 52.78
CA THR A 215 34.35 14.36 51.63
C THR A 215 33.05 13.65 51.97
N THR A 216 32.06 13.73 51.09
CA THR A 216 30.86 12.89 51.18
C THR A 216 31.21 11.52 50.62
N TYR A 217 30.90 10.46 51.37
CA TYR A 217 31.06 9.08 50.95
C TYR A 217 29.69 8.43 50.84
N CYS A 218 29.52 7.61 49.80
CA CYS A 218 28.47 6.61 49.78
C CYS A 218 29.02 5.33 50.43
N ILE A 219 28.26 4.78 51.37
CA ILE A 219 28.61 3.58 52.13
C ILE A 219 27.52 2.54 51.86
N LYS A 220 27.94 1.29 51.64
CA LYS A 220 27.03 0.15 51.52
C LYS A 220 27.57 -1.07 52.24
N ILE A 221 26.72 -1.76 52.99
CA ILE A 221 27.06 -2.92 53.79
C ILE A 221 26.12 -4.05 53.42
N GLN A 222 26.65 -5.21 53.08
CA GLN A 222 25.89 -6.40 52.73
C GLN A 222 26.15 -7.50 53.74
N ARG A 223 25.09 -8.20 54.13
CA ARG A 223 25.14 -9.46 54.87
C ARG A 223 24.47 -10.54 54.04
N LEU A 224 25.25 -11.50 53.59
CA LEU A 224 24.77 -12.61 52.78
C LEU A 224 24.19 -13.71 53.68
N ILE A 225 23.26 -14.49 53.12
CA ILE A 225 22.60 -15.61 53.79
C ILE A 225 23.59 -16.66 54.33
N ASN A 226 24.76 -16.78 53.68
CA ASN A 226 25.84 -17.67 54.07
C ASN A 226 26.76 -17.11 55.18
N GLY A 227 26.43 -15.95 55.75
CA GLY A 227 27.21 -15.30 56.82
C GLY A 227 28.39 -14.44 56.32
N THR A 228 28.51 -14.22 55.02
CA THR A 228 29.52 -13.30 54.45
C THR A 228 29.08 -11.85 54.60
N TRP A 229 30.01 -10.99 54.99
CA TRP A 229 29.85 -9.55 55.05
C TRP A 229 30.71 -8.88 53.97
N ASN A 230 30.09 -8.03 53.16
CA ASN A 230 30.79 -7.21 52.18
C ASN A 230 30.52 -5.74 52.48
N MET A 231 31.53 -4.90 52.33
CA MET A 231 31.36 -3.46 52.50
C MET A 231 31.98 -2.69 51.35
N TYR A 232 31.19 -1.76 50.81
CA TYR A 232 31.54 -0.91 49.69
C TYR A 232 31.58 0.54 50.15
N LEU A 233 32.51 1.30 49.58
CA LEU A 233 32.72 2.70 49.91
C LEU A 233 33.29 3.42 48.69
N ASP A 234 32.66 4.53 48.32
CA ASP A 234 33.21 5.45 47.32
C ASP A 234 32.97 6.91 47.73
N PRO A 235 33.87 7.83 47.36
CA PRO A 235 33.57 9.25 47.39
C PRO A 235 32.35 9.53 46.49
N TYR A 236 31.37 10.22 47.03
CA TYR A 236 30.17 10.60 46.30
C TYR A 236 30.50 11.69 45.27
N THR A 237 30.10 11.48 44.03
CA THR A 237 30.27 12.41 42.92
C THR A 237 29.01 12.43 42.05
N SER A 238 28.92 13.34 41.08
CA SER A 238 27.80 13.36 40.12
C SER A 238 27.70 12.10 39.26
N THR A 239 28.78 11.30 39.17
CA THR A 239 28.85 10.04 38.41
C THR A 239 28.84 8.80 39.30
N VAL A 240 29.14 8.94 40.60
CA VAL A 240 29.15 7.86 41.59
C VAL A 240 28.24 8.27 42.74
N THR A 241 26.96 7.92 42.62
CA THR A 241 25.93 8.27 43.61
C THR A 241 25.64 7.14 44.60
N GLN A 242 26.24 5.97 44.41
CA GLN A 242 26.06 4.78 45.23
C GLN A 242 27.39 4.02 45.35
N ALA A 243 27.61 3.31 46.46
CA ALA A 243 28.87 2.63 46.72
C ALA A 243 28.99 1.34 45.88
N GLN A 244 30.11 1.23 45.16
CA GLN A 244 30.43 0.21 44.17
C GLN A 244 31.78 -0.47 44.44
N THR A 245 32.73 0.24 45.03
CA THR A 245 34.08 -0.27 45.31
C THR A 245 34.09 -1.06 46.61
N LEU A 246 34.26 -2.38 46.48
CA LEU A 246 34.41 -3.29 47.61
C LEU A 246 35.69 -2.96 48.39
N GLN A 247 35.54 -2.60 49.67
CA GLN A 247 36.66 -2.31 50.57
C GLN A 247 37.12 -3.55 51.34
N GLN A 248 36.16 -4.37 51.77
CA GLN A 248 36.44 -5.54 52.60
C GLN A 248 35.34 -6.60 52.48
N THR A 249 35.78 -7.86 52.49
CA THR A 249 34.94 -9.05 52.66
C THR A 249 35.37 -9.80 53.92
N ARG A 250 34.42 -10.29 54.70
CA ARG A 250 34.68 -11.15 55.86
C ARG A 250 33.58 -12.19 56.01
N VAL A 251 33.96 -13.45 56.14
CA VAL A 251 33.03 -14.55 56.46
C VAL A 251 32.94 -14.66 57.99
N SER A 252 31.74 -14.62 58.58
CA SER A 252 31.61 -14.87 60.01
C SER A 252 31.68 -16.38 60.28
N SER A 253 32.78 -16.87 60.87
CA SER A 253 32.93 -18.26 61.34
C SER A 253 32.26 -18.52 62.70
N ASP A 254 31.90 -17.46 63.43
CA ASP A 254 31.56 -17.55 64.84
C ASP A 254 30.05 -17.45 65.02
N GLY A 255 29.42 -18.49 65.58
CA GLY A 255 27.98 -18.54 65.83
C GLY A 255 27.54 -17.57 66.94
N TYR A 256 27.26 -16.32 66.57
CA TYR A 256 26.78 -15.30 67.51
C TYR A 256 25.36 -15.57 67.99
N SER A 257 25.13 -15.40 69.29
CA SER A 257 23.81 -15.58 69.94
C SER A 257 22.97 -14.30 69.91
N ILE A 258 22.96 -13.58 68.78
CA ILE A 258 22.15 -12.37 68.63
C ILE A 258 20.76 -12.71 68.10
N SER A 259 19.73 -11.98 68.55
CA SER A 259 18.40 -12.09 67.97
C SER A 259 18.41 -11.52 66.55
N LEU A 260 18.45 -12.41 65.56
CA LEU A 260 18.45 -12.07 64.14
C LEU A 260 17.06 -11.71 63.61
N ALA A 261 16.08 -11.54 64.50
CA ALA A 261 14.83 -10.90 64.19
C ALA A 261 15.09 -9.41 63.95
N TYR A 262 14.78 -8.92 62.75
CA TYR A 262 14.95 -7.50 62.43
C TYR A 262 13.99 -6.64 63.26
N LYS A 263 14.51 -5.66 64.02
CA LYS A 263 13.71 -4.86 64.95
C LYS A 263 13.87 -3.34 64.75
N ASN A 264 15.08 -2.78 64.77
CA ASN A 264 15.33 -1.33 64.69
C ASN A 264 16.68 -1.01 64.00
N SER A 265 16.86 0.21 63.46
CA SER A 265 18.18 0.82 63.21
C SER A 265 18.24 2.18 63.92
N ILE A 266 19.42 2.58 64.40
CA ILE A 266 19.57 3.74 65.29
C ILE A 266 20.76 4.57 64.86
N LEU A 267 20.58 5.87 64.65
CA LEU A 267 21.68 6.82 64.46
C LEU A 267 21.95 7.57 65.77
N GLN A 268 23.17 7.51 66.28
CA GLN A 268 23.63 8.21 67.49
C GLN A 268 24.74 9.19 67.14
N ALA A 269 24.77 10.36 67.77
CA ALA A 269 25.85 11.34 67.65
C ALA A 269 26.04 12.12 68.96
N SER A 270 27.29 12.40 69.35
CA SER A 270 27.65 13.32 70.46
C SER A 270 28.37 14.57 69.98
N GLN A 271 28.15 15.69 70.67
CA GLN A 271 28.72 17.00 70.31
C GLN A 271 30.02 17.30 71.07
N SER A 272 31.05 17.81 70.36
CA SER A 272 31.93 18.90 70.86
C SER A 272 32.81 19.55 69.77
N SER A 273 32.20 20.23 68.81
CA SER A 273 32.87 21.38 68.20
C SER A 273 31.90 22.55 68.18
N ALA A 274 32.39 23.78 68.26
CA ALA A 274 31.59 25.02 68.27
C ALA A 274 30.80 25.27 66.96
N THR A 275 30.58 24.24 66.15
CA THR A 275 30.12 24.31 64.77
C THR A 275 29.16 23.16 64.52
N ALA A 276 27.91 23.47 64.16
CA ALA A 276 26.95 22.47 63.70
C ALA A 276 27.46 21.81 62.41
N GLY A 277 27.05 20.56 62.19
CA GLY A 277 27.39 19.84 60.97
C GLY A 277 28.71 19.14 60.93
N THR A 278 29.20 18.73 62.10
CA THR A 278 30.34 17.83 62.21
C THR A 278 30.11 16.49 61.52
N TYR A 279 28.91 15.91 61.67
CA TYR A 279 28.50 14.70 60.96
C TYR A 279 27.21 14.94 60.19
N LYS A 280 27.14 14.41 58.98
CA LYS A 280 25.95 14.46 58.14
C LYS A 280 25.63 13.08 57.59
N PHE A 281 24.34 12.74 57.53
CA PHE A 281 23.81 11.47 56.99
C PHE A 281 22.64 11.74 56.05
N ASP A 282 22.56 11.05 54.91
CA ASP A 282 21.48 11.19 53.93
C ASP A 282 21.24 9.85 53.21
N GLU A 283 20.11 9.70 52.52
CA GLU A 283 19.77 8.52 51.69
C GLU A 283 19.96 7.16 52.40
N THR A 284 19.48 7.04 53.64
CA THR A 284 19.56 5.80 54.43
C THR A 284 18.51 4.76 53.99
N HIS A 285 18.99 3.59 53.59
CA HIS A 285 18.20 2.54 52.95
C HIS A 285 18.54 1.15 53.51
N MET A 286 17.53 0.27 53.63
CA MET A 286 17.74 -1.14 53.94
C MET A 286 16.76 -2.05 53.19
N TYR A 287 17.26 -3.06 52.46
CA TYR A 287 16.45 -3.98 51.66
C TYR A 287 16.98 -5.41 51.66
N THR A 288 16.13 -6.34 51.20
CA THR A 288 16.55 -7.67 50.74
C THR A 288 17.14 -7.57 49.34
N ARG A 289 18.27 -8.23 49.07
CA ARG A 289 18.85 -8.29 47.71
C ARG A 289 17.98 -9.19 46.83
N TYR A 290 17.77 -8.79 45.58
CA TYR A 290 17.01 -9.58 44.60
C TYR A 290 17.51 -9.37 43.17
N LEU A 291 17.65 -10.46 42.41
CA LEU A 291 18.14 -10.47 41.03
C LEU A 291 17.11 -11.16 40.11
N TYR A 292 16.81 -10.59 38.95
CA TYR A 292 15.83 -11.13 38.02
C TYR A 292 16.30 -11.02 36.58
N PHE A 293 16.17 -12.11 35.82
CA PHE A 293 16.54 -12.17 34.41
C PHE A 293 15.30 -12.32 33.53
N ALA A 294 15.10 -11.39 32.61
CA ALA A 294 14.06 -11.47 31.58
C ALA A 294 14.69 -11.75 30.21
N PRO A 295 14.19 -12.74 29.44
CA PRO A 295 14.73 -13.04 28.12
C PRO A 295 14.39 -11.95 27.10
N MET A 296 15.33 -11.66 26.20
CA MET A 296 15.16 -10.82 25.02
C MET A 296 15.40 -11.69 23.78
N THR A 297 14.35 -11.96 23.00
CA THR A 297 14.37 -12.98 21.93
C THR A 297 13.74 -12.53 20.62
N THR A 298 13.16 -11.33 20.58
CA THR A 298 12.43 -10.83 19.39
C THR A 298 13.24 -9.83 18.59
N ALA A 299 12.90 -9.67 17.31
CA ALA A 299 13.49 -8.64 16.44
C ALA A 299 13.29 -7.21 16.99
N ALA A 300 12.16 -6.95 17.64
CA ALA A 300 11.85 -5.66 18.26
C ALA A 300 12.80 -5.31 19.42
N GLN A 301 13.39 -6.34 20.04
CA GLN A 301 14.37 -6.23 21.11
C GLN A 301 15.82 -6.21 20.58
N GLY A 302 16.04 -6.28 19.26
CA GLY A 302 17.38 -6.23 18.65
C GLY A 302 18.02 -7.59 18.38
N VAL A 303 17.29 -8.70 18.54
CA VAL A 303 17.77 -10.06 18.24
C VAL A 303 17.70 -10.36 16.75
N THR A 304 18.80 -10.84 16.17
CA THR A 304 18.91 -11.24 14.76
C THR A 304 17.98 -12.42 14.46
N GLN A 305 17.18 -12.30 13.39
CA GLN A 305 16.12 -13.26 13.10
C GLN A 305 16.58 -14.38 12.17
N SER A 306 16.12 -15.59 12.45
CA SER A 306 16.31 -16.75 11.57
C SER A 306 15.62 -16.61 10.20
N PRO A 307 16.19 -17.22 9.13
CA PRO A 307 17.46 -17.94 9.14
C PRO A 307 18.69 -17.01 9.15
N LEU A 308 19.81 -17.49 9.70
CA LEU A 308 21.11 -16.83 9.77
C LEU A 308 21.96 -17.19 8.55
N TYR A 309 22.83 -16.27 8.13
CA TYR A 309 23.46 -16.32 6.80
C TYR A 309 25.00 -16.30 6.85
N ALA A 310 25.66 -16.80 5.80
CA ALA A 310 27.12 -16.81 5.73
C ALA A 310 27.69 -15.40 5.80
N GLY A 311 28.69 -15.17 6.65
CA GLY A 311 29.32 -13.86 6.86
C GLY A 311 28.45 -12.82 7.58
N GLU A 312 27.26 -13.17 8.05
CA GLU A 312 26.41 -12.26 8.82
C GLU A 312 27.12 -11.82 10.10
N THR A 313 27.26 -10.50 10.28
CA THR A 313 27.91 -9.89 11.44
C THR A 313 27.37 -8.46 11.61
N PRO A 314 26.97 -8.03 12.82
CA PRO A 314 26.85 -8.83 14.04
C PRO A 314 25.59 -9.71 14.03
N VAL A 315 25.70 -10.93 14.56
CA VAL A 315 24.56 -11.81 14.83
C VAL A 315 24.29 -11.83 16.32
N ILE A 316 23.20 -11.17 16.73
CA ILE A 316 22.74 -11.17 18.12
C ILE A 316 21.75 -12.34 18.27
N LEU A 317 22.19 -13.43 18.87
CA LEU A 317 21.41 -14.67 18.94
C LEU A 317 20.39 -14.69 20.07
N TYR A 318 20.75 -14.07 21.18
CA TYR A 318 19.99 -14.12 22.42
C TYR A 318 20.42 -12.96 23.31
N GLY A 319 19.47 -12.39 24.03
CA GLY A 319 19.77 -11.41 25.07
C GLY A 319 19.03 -11.71 26.36
N ILE A 320 19.55 -11.14 27.44
CA ILE A 320 18.93 -11.12 28.76
C ILE A 320 18.91 -9.69 29.26
N GLN A 321 17.76 -9.27 29.76
CA GLN A 321 17.60 -8.06 30.52
C GLN A 321 17.75 -8.41 32.00
N VAL A 322 18.60 -7.65 32.69
CA VAL A 322 18.86 -7.86 34.11
C VAL A 322 18.07 -6.85 34.90
N PHE A 323 17.46 -7.27 36.00
CA PHE A 323 16.85 -6.39 36.98
C PHE A 323 17.39 -6.74 38.34
N THR A 324 17.84 -5.76 39.10
CA THR A 324 18.42 -6.01 40.43
C THR A 324 18.06 -4.92 41.43
N ARG A 325 18.08 -5.33 42.70
CA ARG A 325 18.18 -4.46 43.87
C ARG A 325 19.27 -5.05 44.77
N GLY A 326 20.29 -4.26 45.06
CA GLY A 326 21.51 -4.67 45.74
C GLY A 326 22.68 -4.93 44.78
N ASN A 327 23.90 -4.88 45.30
CA ASN A 327 25.09 -5.17 44.50
C ASN A 327 25.26 -6.67 44.32
N TYR A 328 25.35 -7.19 43.10
CA TYR A 328 25.72 -8.59 42.84
C TYR A 328 27.05 -8.65 42.11
N ASP A 329 28.03 -9.29 42.73
CA ASP A 329 29.27 -9.67 42.07
C ASP A 329 29.15 -11.14 41.66
N PHE A 330 29.13 -11.41 40.36
CA PHE A 330 29.03 -12.77 39.83
C PHE A 330 30.12 -12.95 38.78
N THR A 331 30.74 -14.12 38.80
CA THR A 331 31.82 -14.46 37.87
C THR A 331 31.33 -15.33 36.72
N GLN A 332 30.16 -15.96 36.87
CA GLN A 332 29.58 -16.84 35.86
C GLN A 332 28.05 -16.79 35.81
N ILE A 333 27.50 -16.86 34.60
CA ILE A 333 26.07 -17.10 34.33
C ILE A 333 25.96 -18.29 33.37
N TYR A 334 25.10 -19.25 33.71
CA TYR A 334 24.81 -20.41 32.88
C TYR A 334 23.43 -20.26 32.24
N ILE A 335 23.34 -20.47 30.93
CA ILE A 335 22.08 -20.43 30.17
C ILE A 335 21.91 -21.79 29.50
N ASN A 336 20.74 -22.41 29.66
CA ASN A 336 20.44 -23.66 28.96
C ASN A 336 20.41 -23.45 27.45
N GLU A 337 21.05 -24.33 26.68
CA GLU A 337 21.01 -24.28 25.22
C GLU A 337 20.73 -25.66 24.62
N THR A 338 20.28 -25.69 23.36
CA THR A 338 20.10 -26.92 22.60
C THR A 338 20.43 -26.66 21.15
N ASP A 339 21.31 -27.46 20.56
CA ASP A 339 21.75 -27.31 19.18
C ASP A 339 21.93 -28.66 18.48
N ASN A 340 22.17 -28.61 17.17
CA ASN A 340 22.74 -29.73 16.43
C ASN A 340 24.19 -29.44 15.99
N SER A 341 24.96 -30.49 15.76
CA SER A 341 26.41 -30.41 15.48
C SER A 341 26.78 -29.47 14.31
N TYR A 342 25.87 -29.27 13.36
CA TYR A 342 26.07 -28.39 12.22
C TYR A 342 26.04 -26.91 12.58
N PHE A 343 25.21 -26.48 13.54
CA PHE A 343 25.09 -25.05 13.88
C PHE A 343 26.41 -24.53 14.46
N ARG A 344 26.96 -25.22 15.47
CA ARG A 344 28.24 -24.84 16.09
C ARG A 344 29.42 -24.93 15.14
N SER A 345 29.43 -25.88 14.21
CA SER A 345 30.54 -26.02 13.26
C SER A 345 30.69 -24.79 12.34
N ASN A 346 29.59 -24.11 12.02
CA ASN A 346 29.59 -22.90 11.19
C ASN A 346 29.83 -21.61 12.00
N PHE A 347 30.15 -21.77 13.28
CA PHE A 347 30.27 -20.72 14.28
C PHE A 347 31.63 -20.85 14.97
N ILE A 348 31.75 -21.77 15.92
CA ILE A 348 32.91 -21.98 16.80
C ILE A 348 34.10 -22.55 16.04
N ASN A 349 33.87 -23.55 15.18
CA ASN A 349 34.95 -24.31 14.52
C ASN A 349 35.56 -23.59 13.30
N ASN A 350 34.92 -22.52 12.81
CA ASN A 350 35.39 -21.72 11.67
C ASN A 350 36.07 -20.41 12.10
N GLY A 351 36.52 -20.32 13.35
CA GLY A 351 37.25 -19.14 13.85
C GLY A 351 36.38 -17.93 14.20
N ASN A 352 35.05 -18.08 14.28
CA ASN A 352 34.13 -17.02 14.72
C ASN A 352 33.65 -17.31 16.16
N PRO A 353 34.30 -16.75 17.19
CA PRO A 353 33.87 -16.94 18.56
C PRO A 353 32.50 -16.27 18.85
N ALA A 354 31.81 -16.74 19.90
CA ALA A 354 30.73 -15.99 20.53
C ALA A 354 31.31 -15.04 21.57
N TYR A 355 30.79 -13.83 21.57
CA TYR A 355 31.15 -12.76 22.48
C TYR A 355 29.94 -12.32 23.28
N LEU A 356 30.18 -11.98 24.54
CA LEU A 356 29.19 -11.35 25.38
C LEU A 356 29.40 -9.83 25.32
N TYR A 357 28.31 -9.11 25.12
CA TYR A 357 28.28 -7.66 25.20
C TYR A 357 27.28 -7.20 26.25
N GLU A 358 27.58 -6.07 26.87
CA GLU A 358 26.69 -5.33 27.78
C GLU A 358 26.24 -4.03 27.11
N THR A 359 24.98 -3.64 27.29
CA THR A 359 24.46 -2.35 26.87
C THR A 359 23.38 -1.84 27.81
N GLN A 360 23.27 -0.52 27.95
CA GLN A 360 22.16 0.13 28.66
C GLN A 360 20.93 0.32 27.77
N ASN A 361 21.04 0.04 26.46
CA ASN A 361 19.96 0.28 25.50
C ASN A 361 18.87 -0.80 25.63
N PRO A 362 17.57 -0.42 25.61
CA PRO A 362 16.47 -1.38 25.66
C PRO A 362 16.31 -2.20 24.36
N VAL A 363 16.99 -1.79 23.29
CA VAL A 363 17.11 -2.52 22.02
C VAL A 363 18.58 -2.90 21.84
N LEU A 364 18.84 -4.19 21.74
CA LEU A 364 20.18 -4.74 21.63
C LEU A 364 20.82 -4.34 20.31
N SER A 365 22.03 -3.81 20.37
CA SER A 365 22.83 -3.48 19.19
C SER A 365 24.29 -3.32 19.58
N MET A 366 25.19 -3.42 18.61
CA MET A 366 26.61 -3.15 18.82
C MET A 366 26.92 -1.67 19.11
N THR A 367 25.98 -0.76 18.80
CA THR A 367 26.19 0.67 19.01
C THR A 367 26.07 1.00 20.50
N GLY A 368 27.17 1.42 21.11
CA GLY A 368 27.22 1.72 22.54
C GLY A 368 27.18 0.48 23.43
N ALA A 369 27.54 -0.70 22.89
CA ALA A 369 27.74 -1.91 23.66
C ALA A 369 29.21 -2.08 24.04
N THR A 370 29.46 -2.60 25.25
CA THR A 370 30.79 -2.88 25.78
C THR A 370 31.06 -4.36 25.69
N PHE A 371 32.19 -4.74 25.09
CA PHE A 371 32.65 -6.13 25.08
C PHE A 371 32.97 -6.59 26.50
N ILE A 372 32.46 -7.76 26.88
CA ILE A 372 32.60 -8.32 28.22
C ILE A 372 33.59 -9.49 28.24
N SER A 373 33.25 -10.58 27.56
CA SER A 373 34.05 -11.81 27.58
C SER A 373 33.71 -12.72 26.41
N ASN A 374 34.54 -13.74 26.21
CA ASN A 374 34.24 -14.83 25.28
C ASN A 374 33.24 -15.78 25.93
N ILE A 375 32.29 -16.30 25.14
CA ILE A 375 31.34 -17.29 25.62
C ILE A 375 31.85 -18.69 25.33
N GLN A 376 31.86 -19.53 26.37
CA GLN A 376 32.18 -20.94 26.25
C GLN A 376 30.89 -21.74 26.09
N LEU A 377 30.84 -22.57 25.05
CA LEU A 377 29.72 -23.46 24.80
C LEU A 377 30.18 -24.89 25.07
N ASN A 378 29.72 -25.49 26.18
CA ASN A 378 30.28 -26.74 26.72
C ASN A 378 29.64 -27.99 26.10
N ASN A 379 30.46 -29.00 25.78
CA ASN A 379 30.02 -30.26 25.18
C ASN A 379 29.93 -31.37 26.25
N GLY A 380 28.71 -31.78 26.63
CA GLY A 380 28.50 -32.99 27.44
C GLY A 380 27.30 -32.91 28.41
N GLY A 381 26.37 -33.86 28.27
CA GLY A 381 25.42 -34.30 29.31
C GLY A 381 24.30 -33.34 29.75
N GLY A 382 24.46 -32.03 29.58
CA GLY A 382 23.47 -31.00 29.88
C GLY A 382 23.91 -29.65 29.29
N ALA A 383 23.64 -29.43 28.00
CA ALA A 383 24.18 -28.31 27.21
C ALA A 383 23.83 -26.93 27.81
N GLN A 384 24.88 -26.18 28.17
CA GLN A 384 24.78 -24.84 28.74
C GLN A 384 25.80 -23.90 28.09
N ALA A 385 25.35 -22.70 27.73
CA ALA A 385 26.21 -21.58 27.41
C ALA A 385 26.73 -20.99 28.73
N GLN A 386 28.05 -20.96 28.88
CA GLN A 386 28.73 -20.46 30.06
C GLN A 386 29.35 -19.10 29.75
N ILE A 387 28.90 -18.10 30.50
CA ILE A 387 29.53 -16.79 30.58
C ILE A 387 30.56 -16.89 31.70
N THR A 388 31.85 -16.68 31.43
CA THR A 388 32.95 -16.83 32.42
C THR A 388 33.81 -15.56 32.52
N ALA A 389 34.46 -15.37 33.68
CA ALA A 389 35.54 -14.40 33.91
C ALA A 389 35.15 -12.93 33.68
N TYR A 390 33.89 -12.60 33.99
CA TYR A 390 33.43 -11.23 34.04
C TYR A 390 33.64 -10.63 35.42
N THR A 391 34.14 -9.40 35.50
CA THR A 391 34.16 -8.58 36.71
C THR A 391 33.41 -7.30 36.43
N SER A 392 32.08 -7.34 36.48
CA SER A 392 31.28 -6.14 36.68
C SER A 392 30.18 -6.44 37.67
N PRO A 393 30.23 -5.82 38.85
CA PRO A 393 29.15 -5.96 39.80
C PRO A 393 27.90 -5.31 39.21
N PHE A 394 26.77 -6.00 39.29
CA PHE A 394 25.47 -5.36 39.11
C PHE A 394 25.20 -4.46 40.29
N VAL A 395 25.53 -3.18 40.17
CA VAL A 395 25.33 -2.20 41.25
C VAL A 395 24.00 -1.50 41.06
N SER A 396 23.07 -1.75 41.96
CA SER A 396 21.83 -0.98 42.04
C SER A 396 21.36 -0.85 43.47
N MET A 397 20.81 0.31 43.83
CA MET A 397 20.05 0.51 45.05
C MET A 397 18.54 0.23 44.87
N GLY A 398 18.11 -0.18 43.67
CA GLY A 398 16.71 -0.22 43.26
C GLY A 398 16.20 1.18 42.91
N ASN A 399 14.92 1.28 42.53
CA ASN A 399 14.25 2.56 42.36
C ASN A 399 13.89 3.16 43.73
N VAL A 400 13.53 4.45 43.76
CA VAL A 400 13.15 5.17 45.00
C VAL A 400 11.88 4.60 45.65
N ASP A 401 11.18 3.67 45.00
CA ASP A 401 10.01 2.95 45.55
C ASP A 401 10.35 1.52 46.01
N GLY A 402 11.62 1.11 45.93
CA GLY A 402 12.08 -0.23 46.29
C GLY A 402 11.94 -1.29 45.21
N SER A 403 11.42 -0.95 44.03
CA SER A 403 11.36 -1.88 42.90
C SER A 403 12.75 -2.14 42.30
N LEU A 404 12.88 -3.25 41.56
CA LEU A 404 14.12 -3.59 40.86
C LEU A 404 14.40 -2.53 39.77
N SER A 405 15.65 -2.17 39.58
CA SER A 405 16.07 -1.36 38.43
C SER A 405 16.88 -2.19 37.46
N ASN A 406 17.00 -1.74 36.20
CA ASN A 406 17.80 -2.41 35.18
C ASN A 406 19.22 -1.81 35.18
N PRO A 407 20.23 -2.51 35.72
CA PRO A 407 21.61 -2.04 35.67
C PRO A 407 22.27 -2.25 34.31
N GLY A 408 21.67 -3.03 33.40
CA GLY A 408 22.24 -3.33 32.08
C GLY A 408 21.60 -4.55 31.41
N ASN A 409 21.64 -4.58 30.08
CA ASN A 409 21.22 -5.68 29.23
C ASN A 409 22.44 -6.39 28.64
N TYR A 410 22.37 -7.71 28.54
CA TYR A 410 23.45 -8.53 28.03
C TYR A 410 22.98 -9.27 26.80
N PHE A 411 23.88 -9.44 25.83
CA PHE A 411 23.55 -10.19 24.63
C PHE A 411 24.74 -10.94 24.08
N ILE A 412 24.41 -12.08 23.49
CA ILE A 412 25.35 -12.97 22.82
C ILE A 412 25.44 -12.51 21.36
N GLU A 413 26.61 -11.98 20.99
CA GLU A 413 26.94 -11.60 19.62
C GLU A 413 28.02 -12.50 19.04
N THR A 414 28.03 -12.60 17.73
CA THR A 414 28.99 -13.39 16.97
C THR A 414 28.94 -13.03 15.49
N SER A 415 29.75 -13.73 14.69
CA SER A 415 29.72 -13.71 13.24
C SER A 415 29.48 -15.11 12.69
N MET A 416 28.69 -15.20 11.64
CA MET A 416 28.54 -16.43 10.88
C MET A 416 29.78 -16.67 10.00
N ALA A 417 30.18 -17.93 9.82
CA ALA A 417 31.26 -18.26 8.89
C ALA A 417 31.01 -17.70 7.49
N SER A 418 32.06 -17.18 6.86
CA SER A 418 32.02 -16.66 5.48
C SER A 418 31.61 -17.72 4.45
N THR A 419 31.70 -19.00 4.81
CA THR A 419 31.17 -20.13 4.04
C THR A 419 30.39 -21.02 4.98
N ILE A 420 29.13 -21.29 4.63
CA ILE A 420 28.26 -22.19 5.38
C ILE A 420 28.10 -23.48 4.58
N ASN A 421 28.44 -24.61 5.19
CA ASN A 421 28.29 -25.92 4.56
C ASN A 421 27.48 -26.83 5.48
N VAL A 422 26.15 -26.77 5.35
CA VAL A 422 25.22 -27.59 6.12
C VAL A 422 24.43 -28.51 5.20
N PRO A 423 24.46 -29.84 5.41
CA PRO A 423 23.71 -30.80 4.60
C PRO A 423 22.20 -30.80 4.89
N ALA A 424 21.78 -30.19 6.00
CA ALA A 424 20.40 -29.97 6.40
C ALA A 424 20.33 -28.70 7.28
N PRO A 425 19.15 -28.08 7.46
CA PRO A 425 18.99 -26.94 8.35
C PRO A 425 19.56 -27.20 9.74
N ALA A 426 20.37 -26.27 10.23
CA ALA A 426 20.98 -26.36 11.55
C ALA A 426 20.29 -25.38 12.50
N THR A 427 19.99 -25.78 13.74
CA THR A 427 19.28 -24.92 14.69
C THR A 427 20.00 -24.89 16.03
N MET A 428 19.99 -23.73 16.69
CA MET A 428 20.39 -23.53 18.07
C MET A 428 19.32 -22.74 18.81
N SER A 429 18.99 -23.18 20.02
CA SER A 429 17.98 -22.58 20.89
C SER A 429 18.59 -22.20 22.23
N PHE A 430 18.20 -21.03 22.75
CA PHE A 430 18.53 -20.58 24.11
C PHE A 430 17.29 -20.62 25.01
N GLY A 431 17.46 -21.15 26.22
CA GLY A 431 16.43 -21.30 27.24
C GLY A 431 16.65 -20.36 28.43
N THR A 432 16.24 -20.80 29.62
CA THR A 432 16.37 -20.02 30.86
C THR A 432 17.80 -19.97 31.38
N VAL A 433 18.11 -18.92 32.14
CA VAL A 433 19.31 -18.86 32.99
C VAL A 433 19.22 -19.99 34.02
N SER A 434 20.08 -20.99 33.95
CA SER A 434 20.01 -22.17 34.80
C SER A 434 20.64 -21.98 36.16
N SER A 435 21.68 -21.14 36.25
CA SER A 435 22.37 -20.80 37.50
C SER A 435 23.27 -19.58 37.32
N VAL A 436 23.62 -18.93 38.44
CA VAL A 436 24.57 -17.81 38.52
C VAL A 436 25.58 -18.13 39.63
N VAL A 437 26.86 -17.83 39.44
CA VAL A 437 27.92 -18.08 40.44
C VAL A 437 28.42 -16.76 41.01
N ASP A 438 28.35 -16.63 42.33
CA ASP A 438 28.85 -15.49 43.08
C ASP A 438 30.38 -15.38 42.98
N GLY A 439 30.86 -14.20 42.60
CA GLY A 439 32.29 -13.91 42.45
C GLY A 439 33.05 -13.88 43.77
N THR A 440 32.37 -13.58 44.87
CA THR A 440 32.98 -13.51 46.21
C THR A 440 33.20 -14.89 46.81
N THR A 441 32.25 -15.81 46.60
CA THR A 441 32.22 -17.12 47.28
C THR A 441 32.48 -18.32 46.37
N GLY A 442 32.50 -18.11 45.05
CA GLY A 442 32.68 -19.18 44.06
C GLY A 442 31.55 -20.21 44.05
N SER A 443 30.42 -19.91 44.70
CA SER A 443 29.29 -20.82 44.87
C SER A 443 28.07 -20.35 44.07
N PRO A 444 27.16 -21.25 43.66
CA PRO A 444 25.91 -20.85 43.03
C PRO A 444 25.07 -19.95 43.94
N ILE A 445 24.54 -18.87 43.38
CA ILE A 445 23.52 -18.05 44.02
C ILE A 445 22.26 -18.91 44.20
N SER A 446 21.61 -18.85 45.36
CA SER A 446 20.43 -19.66 45.66
C SER A 446 19.21 -19.18 44.86
N THR A 447 18.33 -20.09 44.42
CA THR A 447 17.13 -19.79 43.61
C THR A 447 16.09 -18.90 44.30
N GLY A 448 16.22 -18.64 45.60
CA GLY A 448 15.41 -17.65 46.31
C GLY A 448 15.93 -16.21 46.18
N GLN A 449 17.19 -16.04 45.74
CA GLN A 449 17.87 -14.75 45.56
C GLN A 449 17.83 -14.28 44.10
N TYR A 450 17.62 -15.20 43.15
CA TYR A 450 17.40 -14.88 41.75
C TYR A 450 16.22 -15.62 41.14
N SER A 451 15.57 -15.03 40.14
CA SER A 451 14.53 -15.70 39.35
C SER A 451 14.60 -15.37 37.87
N ASN A 452 13.88 -16.14 37.05
CA ASN A 452 13.81 -15.96 35.61
C ASN A 452 12.39 -15.69 35.17
N GLY A 453 12.23 -14.87 34.13
CA GLY A 453 10.97 -14.73 33.43
C GLY A 453 10.58 -16.01 32.69
N THR A 454 9.29 -16.15 32.38
CA THR A 454 8.79 -17.22 31.50
C THR A 454 9.53 -17.16 30.16
N PRO A 455 10.22 -18.22 29.73
CA PRO A 455 11.04 -18.17 28.51
C PRO A 455 10.18 -18.22 27.25
N PRO A 456 10.34 -17.28 26.30
CA PRO A 456 10.17 -17.56 24.89
C PRO A 456 11.47 -18.21 24.37
N ALA A 457 11.37 -19.27 23.55
CA ALA A 457 12.56 -19.86 22.92
C ALA A 457 13.15 -18.88 21.89
N GLY A 458 14.38 -18.41 22.12
CA GLY A 458 15.17 -17.74 21.08
C GLY A 458 15.81 -18.80 20.18
N THR A 459 15.61 -18.73 18.87
CA THR A 459 16.13 -19.74 17.92
C THR A 459 16.90 -19.09 16.77
N GLY A 460 18.14 -19.56 16.56
CA GLY A 460 18.94 -19.32 15.36
C GLY A 460 18.89 -20.54 14.46
N THR A 461 18.54 -20.38 13.18
CA THR A 461 18.48 -21.46 12.18
C THR A 461 19.31 -21.13 10.96
N ILE A 462 20.15 -22.03 10.47
CA ILE A 462 20.97 -21.84 9.27
C ILE A 462 20.31 -22.57 8.09
N GLY A 463 20.14 -21.89 6.95
CA GLY A 463 19.60 -22.47 5.71
C GLY A 463 20.66 -23.20 4.85
N THR A 464 20.23 -23.95 3.83
CA THR A 464 21.14 -24.66 2.91
C THR A 464 21.46 -23.80 1.67
N GLY A 465 22.61 -23.11 1.62
CA GLY A 465 23.09 -22.38 0.43
C GLY A 465 24.06 -21.21 0.71
N THR A 466 24.82 -20.75 -0.30
CA THR A 466 25.70 -19.56 -0.20
C THR A 466 24.90 -18.28 -0.44
N VAL A 467 25.19 -17.18 0.26
CA VAL A 467 24.40 -15.93 0.17
C VAL A 467 25.05 -14.89 -0.74
N TYR A 468 24.22 -14.26 -1.58
CA TYR A 468 24.60 -13.24 -2.55
C TYR A 468 23.70 -12.00 -2.37
N ASP A 469 24.24 -10.91 -1.84
CA ASP A 469 23.63 -9.57 -1.86
C ASP A 469 23.84 -8.86 -3.20
N TRP A 470 22.74 -8.31 -3.70
CA TRP A 470 22.73 -7.42 -4.84
C TRP A 470 23.27 -6.04 -4.49
N ILE A 471 24.31 -5.59 -5.21
CA ILE A 471 24.94 -4.27 -5.01
C ILE A 471 24.56 -3.24 -6.08
N GLY A 472 23.94 -3.66 -7.19
CA GLY A 472 23.41 -2.76 -8.23
C GLY A 472 24.47 -1.91 -8.93
N GLY A 473 25.45 -2.57 -9.56
CA GLY A 473 26.67 -1.97 -10.12
C GLY A 473 26.48 -0.87 -11.18
N THR A 474 27.58 -0.20 -11.52
CA THR A 474 27.62 0.99 -12.40
C THR A 474 27.44 0.69 -13.90
N ALA A 475 27.39 -0.59 -14.30
CA ALA A 475 27.38 -1.05 -15.69
C ALA A 475 26.05 -1.72 -16.12
N GLY A 476 24.93 -1.26 -15.57
CA GLY A 476 23.60 -1.80 -15.84
C GLY A 476 23.11 -2.77 -14.76
N ASN A 477 21.97 -3.42 -14.99
CA ASN A 477 21.22 -4.10 -13.93
C ASN A 477 21.02 -5.61 -14.15
N ALA A 478 21.81 -6.24 -15.03
CA ALA A 478 21.68 -7.65 -15.35
C ALA A 478 22.02 -8.56 -14.14
N TYR A 479 21.13 -9.49 -13.80
CA TYR A 479 21.27 -10.44 -12.69
C TYR A 479 22.50 -11.34 -12.87
N THR A 480 22.81 -11.73 -14.11
CA THR A 480 23.95 -12.61 -14.43
C THR A 480 25.30 -11.89 -14.40
N ALA A 481 25.32 -10.57 -14.29
CA ALA A 481 26.56 -9.81 -14.26
C ALA A 481 27.22 -9.93 -12.87
N ALA A 482 28.38 -10.57 -12.84
CA ALA A 482 29.18 -10.79 -11.65
C ALA A 482 29.47 -9.50 -10.84
N ALA A 483 29.67 -8.38 -11.54
CA ALA A 483 29.91 -7.05 -10.94
C ALA A 483 28.70 -6.47 -10.18
N ASN A 484 27.51 -7.07 -10.29
CA ASN A 484 26.31 -6.64 -9.59
C ASN A 484 26.09 -7.38 -8.26
N TRP A 485 26.99 -8.29 -7.90
CA TRP A 485 26.96 -9.07 -6.66
C TRP A 485 28.16 -8.77 -5.80
N HIS A 486 27.98 -8.73 -4.49
CA HIS A 486 29.06 -8.43 -3.55
C HIS A 486 30.23 -9.43 -3.63
N GLN A 487 29.98 -10.68 -4.05
CA GLN A 487 31.01 -11.70 -4.22
C GLN A 487 31.75 -11.63 -5.56
N GLY A 488 31.39 -10.68 -6.44
CA GLY A 488 32.00 -10.59 -7.76
C GLY A 488 31.73 -11.81 -8.65
N VAL A 489 30.67 -12.58 -8.36
CA VAL A 489 30.20 -13.77 -9.09
C VAL A 489 28.66 -13.80 -8.98
N ALA A 490 27.98 -14.27 -10.03
CA ALA A 490 26.52 -14.42 -10.02
C ALA A 490 26.08 -15.69 -9.27
N PRO A 491 24.98 -15.64 -8.49
CA PRO A 491 24.44 -16.76 -7.73
C PRO A 491 23.94 -17.91 -8.61
N GLY A 492 24.06 -19.14 -8.10
CA GLY A 492 23.59 -20.38 -8.69
C GLY A 492 22.25 -20.91 -8.14
N ALA A 493 21.85 -22.08 -8.62
CA ALA A 493 20.53 -22.67 -8.41
C ALA A 493 20.19 -23.05 -6.96
N THR A 494 21.18 -23.18 -6.09
CA THR A 494 21.03 -23.52 -4.66
C THR A 494 21.27 -22.33 -3.74
N ASP A 495 21.67 -21.18 -4.30
CA ASP A 495 22.13 -20.04 -3.52
C ASP A 495 20.97 -19.17 -3.03
N ILE A 496 21.24 -18.36 -2.02
CA ILE A 496 20.27 -17.42 -1.45
C ILE A 496 20.62 -16.04 -1.99
N VAL A 497 19.66 -15.35 -2.60
CA VAL A 497 19.86 -13.96 -3.04
C VAL A 497 19.11 -12.97 -2.18
N ASN A 498 19.83 -11.93 -1.78
CA ASN A 498 19.35 -10.86 -0.94
C ASN A 498 19.21 -9.58 -1.77
N PHE A 499 18.04 -8.96 -1.64
CA PHE A 499 17.75 -7.66 -2.22
C PHE A 499 17.45 -6.66 -1.12
N GLY A 500 18.22 -5.58 -1.07
CA GLY A 500 17.94 -4.46 -0.18
C GLY A 500 18.26 -4.74 1.29
N VAL A 501 19.10 -5.75 1.60
CA VAL A 501 19.53 -6.08 2.96
C VAL A 501 20.76 -5.28 3.34
N ASN A 502 21.91 -5.58 2.72
CA ASN A 502 23.18 -4.91 3.01
C ASN A 502 23.44 -3.69 2.12
N TYR A 503 22.77 -3.62 0.97
CA TYR A 503 22.96 -2.56 -0.02
C TYR A 503 21.63 -2.01 -0.49
N SER A 504 21.51 -0.68 -0.48
CA SER A 504 20.39 0.03 -1.07
C SER A 504 20.58 0.15 -2.59
N PHE A 505 19.52 -0.02 -3.35
CA PHE A 505 19.50 0.26 -4.79
C PHE A 505 18.21 0.99 -5.19
N THR A 506 18.21 1.61 -6.36
CA THR A 506 17.05 2.30 -6.94
C THR A 506 16.35 1.40 -7.95
N THR A 507 15.17 1.82 -8.43
CA THR A 507 14.46 1.14 -9.53
C THR A 507 15.28 1.08 -10.82
N ALA A 508 16.22 2.00 -11.06
CA ALA A 508 17.09 1.98 -12.23
C ALA A 508 18.15 0.86 -12.16
N ASN A 509 18.58 0.51 -10.95
CA ASN A 509 19.63 -0.48 -10.70
C ASN A 509 19.08 -1.75 -10.03
N SER A 510 17.76 -1.98 -10.10
CA SER A 510 17.14 -3.19 -9.58
C SER A 510 17.44 -4.40 -10.47
N PRO A 511 17.58 -5.60 -9.91
CA PRO A 511 17.99 -6.80 -10.65
C PRO A 511 17.07 -7.09 -11.84
N ASN A 512 17.67 -7.29 -13.02
CA ASN A 512 17.02 -7.66 -14.26
C ASN A 512 17.55 -9.03 -14.71
N PHE A 513 16.70 -10.04 -14.69
CA PHE A 513 17.14 -11.42 -14.87
C PHE A 513 17.42 -11.80 -16.33
N GLY A 514 16.79 -11.16 -17.30
CA GLY A 514 17.06 -11.33 -18.73
C GLY A 514 16.93 -12.75 -19.33
N ALA A 515 16.70 -13.78 -18.50
CA ALA A 515 16.64 -15.20 -18.83
C ALA A 515 15.96 -16.00 -17.70
N ASN A 516 15.55 -17.25 -18.00
CA ASN A 516 15.05 -18.17 -16.98
C ASN A 516 16.11 -18.39 -15.90
N THR A 517 15.78 -18.15 -14.64
CA THR A 517 16.75 -18.23 -13.54
C THR A 517 16.25 -19.14 -12.44
N THR A 518 17.10 -20.06 -11.99
CA THR A 518 16.86 -20.88 -10.80
C THR A 518 17.77 -20.40 -9.69
N VAL A 519 17.23 -20.26 -8.49
CA VAL A 519 17.97 -19.85 -7.28
C VAL A 519 17.40 -20.61 -6.09
N GLY A 520 18.18 -20.82 -5.04
CA GLY A 520 17.72 -21.53 -3.84
C GLY A 520 16.60 -20.76 -3.15
N GLN A 521 16.83 -19.49 -2.83
CA GLN A 521 15.86 -18.63 -2.15
C GLN A 521 16.04 -17.17 -2.58
N ILE A 522 14.94 -16.40 -2.55
CA ILE A 522 14.99 -14.94 -2.64
C ILE A 522 14.54 -14.34 -1.31
N TYR A 523 15.35 -13.46 -0.73
CA TYR A 523 14.98 -12.65 0.42
C TYR A 523 15.03 -11.16 0.09
N VAL A 524 13.97 -10.44 0.46
CA VAL A 524 13.88 -8.99 0.27
C VAL A 524 13.84 -8.32 1.63
N GLY A 525 14.92 -7.62 1.96
CA GLY A 525 15.09 -6.89 3.22
C GLY A 525 14.81 -5.40 3.09
N LYS A 526 15.34 -4.64 4.06
CA LYS A 526 15.30 -3.18 4.05
C LYS A 526 16.66 -2.58 4.41
N ASN A 527 17.10 -1.63 3.60
CA ASN A 527 18.22 -0.75 3.82
C ASN A 527 17.77 0.60 3.25
N GLY A 528 17.73 1.65 4.06
CA GLY A 528 17.31 3.00 3.61
C GLY A 528 15.86 3.18 3.13
N GLY A 529 14.97 2.17 3.22
CA GLY A 529 13.54 2.30 2.91
C GLY A 529 13.13 2.31 1.43
N ASN A 530 14.06 2.04 0.51
CA ASN A 530 13.77 2.04 -0.93
C ASN A 530 12.91 0.83 -1.38
N GLN A 531 12.02 1.06 -2.36
CA GLN A 531 11.21 -0.01 -2.94
C GLN A 531 12.05 -0.93 -3.82
N VAL A 532 12.02 -2.22 -3.54
CA VAL A 532 12.57 -3.23 -4.46
C VAL A 532 11.52 -3.50 -5.52
N SER A 533 11.70 -2.90 -6.70
CA SER A 533 10.94 -3.29 -7.88
C SER A 533 11.61 -4.51 -8.50
N PHE A 534 11.01 -5.67 -8.26
CA PHE A 534 11.41 -6.94 -8.84
C PHE A 534 10.54 -7.18 -10.06
N ASN A 535 11.08 -6.90 -11.24
CA ASN A 535 10.38 -7.24 -12.47
C ASN A 535 10.54 -8.74 -12.66
N MET A 536 9.47 -9.49 -12.36
CA MET A 536 9.52 -10.92 -12.62
C MET A 536 9.66 -11.15 -14.14
N TYR A 537 9.31 -10.22 -15.02
CA TYR A 537 9.60 -10.37 -16.46
C TYR A 537 10.16 -9.06 -17.01
N SER A 538 11.23 -9.17 -17.80
CA SER A 538 11.58 -8.13 -18.76
C SER A 538 10.87 -8.46 -20.06
N THR A 539 9.87 -7.66 -20.44
CA THR A 539 9.45 -7.61 -21.84
C THR A 539 10.58 -6.93 -22.61
N VAL A 540 11.54 -7.70 -23.08
CA VAL A 540 12.33 -7.25 -24.24
C VAL A 540 11.29 -7.10 -25.37
N GLY A 541 11.40 -6.07 -26.21
CA GLY A 541 10.43 -5.71 -27.27
C GLY A 541 10.05 -6.81 -28.28
N SER A 542 10.45 -8.06 -28.07
CA SER A 542 10.14 -9.27 -28.83
C SER A 542 9.07 -10.19 -28.20
N GLY A 543 8.54 -9.90 -27.00
CA GLY A 543 7.43 -10.69 -26.40
C GLY A 543 7.83 -12.05 -25.80
N THR A 544 9.12 -12.27 -25.47
CA THR A 544 9.59 -13.51 -24.83
C THR A 544 9.50 -13.41 -23.30
N ALA A 545 8.92 -14.43 -22.66
CA ALA A 545 8.66 -14.46 -21.22
C ALA A 545 9.69 -15.37 -20.49
N TYR A 546 10.33 -14.90 -19.41
CA TYR A 546 11.34 -15.65 -18.64
C TYR A 546 10.86 -16.04 -17.23
N SER A 547 10.94 -17.33 -16.88
CA SER A 547 10.47 -17.90 -15.62
C SER A 547 11.53 -17.98 -14.52
N TYR A 548 11.11 -17.90 -13.25
CA TYR A 548 11.96 -18.24 -12.10
C TYR A 548 11.50 -19.49 -11.39
N THR A 549 12.48 -20.19 -10.84
CA THR A 549 12.27 -21.30 -9.92
C THR A 549 13.03 -21.03 -8.64
N THR A 550 12.33 -21.14 -7.49
CA THR A 550 12.98 -21.12 -6.17
C THR A 550 12.69 -22.39 -5.41
N THR A 551 13.74 -22.99 -4.83
CA THR A 551 13.63 -24.24 -4.07
C THR A 551 13.01 -24.00 -2.69
N ASN A 552 13.36 -22.89 -2.05
CA ASN A 552 12.94 -22.52 -0.69
C ASN A 552 11.98 -21.31 -0.65
N GLY A 553 11.59 -20.80 -1.82
CA GLY A 553 10.60 -19.73 -1.91
C GLY A 553 11.15 -18.30 -1.94
N ILE A 554 10.24 -17.34 -1.79
CA ILE A 554 10.53 -15.91 -1.66
C ILE A 554 9.98 -15.44 -0.31
N SER A 555 10.78 -14.67 0.44
CA SER A 555 10.33 -14.06 1.69
C SER A 555 10.66 -12.57 1.77
N LEU A 556 9.74 -11.80 2.35
CA LEU A 556 9.90 -10.35 2.61
C LEU A 556 10.04 -10.07 4.11
N ALA A 557 10.94 -9.15 4.47
CA ALA A 557 11.02 -8.59 5.82
C ALA A 557 9.84 -7.65 6.13
N ALA A 558 9.52 -7.47 7.42
CA ALA A 558 8.54 -6.47 7.84
C ALA A 558 9.02 -5.05 7.48
N GLY A 559 8.15 -4.27 6.83
CA GLY A 559 8.48 -2.93 6.33
C GLY A 559 9.33 -2.90 5.05
N ALA A 560 9.66 -4.04 4.46
CA ALA A 560 10.19 -4.11 3.10
C ALA A 560 9.06 -3.87 2.08
N ASN A 561 9.42 -3.38 0.89
CA ASN A 561 8.49 -3.14 -0.21
C ASN A 561 8.90 -3.95 -1.44
N LEU A 562 7.96 -4.67 -2.04
CA LEU A 562 8.14 -5.46 -3.26
C LEU A 562 7.13 -5.04 -4.32
N ALA A 563 7.59 -4.56 -5.46
CA ALA A 563 6.74 -4.37 -6.63
C ALA A 563 7.03 -5.46 -7.66
N LEU A 564 6.00 -6.25 -7.98
CA LEU A 564 6.01 -7.27 -9.03
C LEU A 564 5.51 -6.64 -10.33
N SER A 565 6.20 -6.88 -11.43
CA SER A 565 5.72 -6.51 -12.77
C SER A 565 5.92 -7.64 -13.78
N GLY A 566 4.94 -7.81 -14.68
CA GLY A 566 4.96 -8.80 -15.77
C GLY A 566 4.18 -10.10 -15.49
N TYR A 567 4.21 -11.03 -16.44
CA TYR A 567 3.70 -12.40 -16.25
C TYR A 567 4.41 -13.06 -15.04
N SER A 568 3.97 -14.17 -14.48
CA SER A 568 4.75 -14.98 -13.54
C SER A 568 4.12 -16.33 -13.35
N SER A 569 4.32 -17.23 -14.32
CA SER A 569 4.35 -18.64 -13.99
C SER A 569 5.61 -18.90 -13.17
N SER A 570 5.47 -19.19 -11.89
CA SER A 570 6.62 -19.49 -11.04
C SER A 570 6.39 -20.80 -10.32
N LYS A 571 7.35 -21.72 -10.46
CA LYS A 571 7.49 -22.87 -9.58
C LYS A 571 8.20 -22.38 -8.32
N LEU A 572 7.42 -21.84 -7.38
CA LEU A 572 7.91 -21.40 -6.08
C LEU A 572 7.48 -22.45 -5.07
N ALA A 573 8.36 -22.91 -4.19
CA ALA A 573 7.91 -23.74 -3.08
C ALA A 573 7.01 -22.94 -2.11
N THR A 574 7.33 -21.67 -1.87
CA THR A 574 6.62 -20.81 -0.91
C THR A 574 6.79 -19.33 -1.28
N PHE A 575 5.78 -18.48 -1.04
CA PHE A 575 5.86 -17.03 -1.19
C PHE A 575 5.25 -16.37 0.05
N ILE A 576 6.10 -15.78 0.90
CA ILE A 576 5.71 -15.16 2.17
C ILE A 576 6.01 -13.67 2.15
N THR A 577 4.98 -12.87 2.33
CA THR A 577 5.06 -11.40 2.30
C THR A 577 4.72 -10.85 3.67
N LYS A 578 5.74 -10.41 4.42
CA LYS A 578 5.56 -9.72 5.72
C LYS A 578 5.60 -8.19 5.59
N GLY A 579 6.02 -7.68 4.43
CA GLY A 579 6.07 -6.25 4.10
C GLY A 579 4.90 -5.82 3.19
N THR A 580 5.08 -4.71 2.48
CA THR A 580 4.12 -4.23 1.47
C THR A 580 4.51 -4.77 0.11
N SER A 581 3.54 -5.35 -0.60
CA SER A 581 3.74 -5.90 -1.94
C SER A 581 2.70 -5.36 -2.90
N THR A 582 3.09 -5.07 -4.13
CA THR A 582 2.20 -4.66 -5.20
C THR A 582 2.46 -5.49 -6.44
N ALA A 583 1.42 -5.79 -7.22
CA ALA A 583 1.56 -6.33 -8.57
C ALA A 583 1.07 -5.27 -9.55
N ALA A 584 1.90 -4.88 -10.52
CA ALA A 584 1.56 -3.91 -11.54
C ALA A 584 0.33 -4.34 -12.35
N SER A 585 -0.42 -3.39 -12.89
CA SER A 585 -1.66 -3.58 -13.66
C SER A 585 -1.57 -4.55 -14.84
N THR A 586 -0.37 -4.77 -15.37
CA THR A 586 -0.11 -5.72 -16.46
C THR A 586 0.34 -7.10 -15.99
N SER A 587 0.38 -7.32 -14.67
CA SER A 587 0.97 -8.54 -14.10
C SER A 587 -0.01 -9.70 -14.07
N ILE A 588 0.50 -10.91 -14.28
CA ILE A 588 -0.29 -12.14 -14.22
C ILE A 588 0.47 -13.17 -13.39
N ILE A 589 0.07 -13.39 -12.15
CA ILE A 589 0.74 -14.29 -11.21
C ILE A 589 0.07 -15.66 -11.27
N VAL A 590 0.83 -16.72 -11.57
CA VAL A 590 0.34 -18.09 -11.69
C VAL A 590 1.12 -18.99 -10.72
N PRO A 591 0.63 -19.16 -9.47
CA PRO A 591 1.27 -20.01 -8.47
C PRO A 591 1.24 -21.48 -8.88
N THR A 592 2.41 -22.14 -8.92
CA THR A 592 2.53 -23.57 -9.27
C THR A 592 3.31 -24.33 -8.20
N ASN A 593 2.67 -25.30 -7.55
CA ASN A 593 3.19 -26.04 -6.39
C ASN A 593 3.65 -25.10 -5.25
N THR A 594 2.93 -24.00 -5.02
CA THR A 594 3.33 -22.90 -4.12
C THR A 594 2.35 -22.72 -2.97
N THR A 595 2.86 -22.48 -1.76
CA THR A 595 2.08 -21.84 -0.70
C THR A 595 2.33 -20.34 -0.71
N PHE A 596 1.32 -19.54 -1.10
CA PHE A 596 1.36 -18.08 -1.08
C PHE A 596 0.64 -17.59 0.18
N THR A 597 1.42 -17.15 1.17
CA THR A 597 0.90 -16.61 2.43
C THR A 597 1.18 -15.12 2.56
N GLN A 598 0.11 -14.34 2.66
CA GLN A 598 0.15 -12.90 2.85
C GLN A 598 0.01 -12.53 4.34
N SER A 599 1.07 -12.00 4.94
CA SER A 599 1.08 -11.54 6.35
C SER A 599 1.21 -10.01 6.51
N GLY A 600 1.71 -9.29 5.50
CA GLY A 600 1.73 -7.82 5.40
C GLY A 600 0.60 -7.28 4.52
N THR A 601 0.87 -6.36 3.60
CA THR A 601 -0.11 -5.92 2.57
C THR A 601 0.23 -6.44 1.17
N PHE A 602 -0.78 -6.89 0.39
CA PHE A 602 -0.63 -7.19 -1.04
C PHE A 602 -1.69 -6.45 -1.86
N THR A 603 -1.27 -5.70 -2.88
CA THR A 603 -2.22 -5.02 -3.77
C THR A 603 -2.03 -5.45 -5.22
N LEU A 604 -3.06 -6.04 -5.81
CA LEU A 604 -3.19 -6.21 -7.25
C LEU A 604 -3.61 -4.88 -7.85
N LEU A 605 -2.71 -4.18 -8.53
CA LEU A 605 -2.97 -2.85 -9.07
C LEU A 605 -3.82 -2.93 -10.35
N SER A 606 -4.54 -1.84 -10.64
CA SER A 606 -5.35 -1.71 -11.83
C SER A 606 -5.33 -0.27 -12.32
N ASP A 607 -5.12 -0.09 -13.62
CA ASP A 607 -5.12 1.20 -14.30
C ASP A 607 -5.69 1.06 -15.72
N ALA A 608 -5.57 2.10 -16.56
CA ALA A 608 -6.07 2.08 -17.93
C ALA A 608 -5.40 1.03 -18.84
N SER A 609 -4.23 0.48 -18.44
CA SER A 609 -3.50 -0.54 -19.17
C SER A 609 -3.92 -1.97 -18.83
N GLY A 610 -4.55 -2.21 -17.68
CA GLY A 610 -4.96 -3.55 -17.27
C GLY A 610 -5.30 -3.70 -15.79
N THR A 611 -5.55 -4.93 -15.37
CA THR A 611 -5.70 -5.32 -13.96
C THR A 611 -4.79 -6.49 -13.66
N ALA A 612 -4.04 -6.41 -12.56
CA ALA A 612 -3.18 -7.50 -12.14
C ALA A 612 -4.00 -8.75 -11.79
N ASN A 613 -3.54 -9.92 -12.24
CA ASN A 613 -4.27 -11.18 -12.10
C ASN A 613 -3.55 -12.17 -11.15
N ILE A 614 -4.34 -12.98 -10.45
CA ILE A 614 -3.91 -14.24 -9.82
C ILE A 614 -4.56 -15.38 -10.60
N GLY A 615 -3.79 -15.99 -11.50
CA GLY A 615 -4.21 -17.08 -12.38
C GLY A 615 -4.51 -18.38 -11.65
N ILE A 616 -4.54 -19.46 -12.43
CA ILE A 616 -4.89 -20.81 -11.97
C ILE A 616 -3.95 -21.26 -10.84
N LEU A 617 -4.52 -21.75 -9.75
CA LEU A 617 -3.77 -22.37 -8.65
C LEU A 617 -3.46 -23.85 -8.95
N LEU A 618 -2.31 -24.11 -9.58
CA LEU A 618 -1.86 -25.48 -9.90
C LEU A 618 -1.16 -26.11 -8.68
N ASN A 619 -1.87 -26.95 -7.92
CA ASN A 619 -1.40 -27.54 -6.65
C ASN A 619 -0.87 -26.49 -5.66
N SER A 620 -1.48 -25.30 -5.67
CA SER A 620 -1.05 -24.15 -4.88
C SER A 620 -2.13 -23.73 -3.91
N THR A 621 -1.73 -23.11 -2.80
CA THR A 621 -2.64 -22.51 -1.81
C THR A 621 -2.36 -21.03 -1.69
N VAL A 622 -3.41 -20.23 -1.50
CA VAL A 622 -3.30 -18.79 -1.24
C VAL A 622 -4.03 -18.46 0.05
N SER A 623 -3.37 -17.75 0.96
CA SER A 623 -3.93 -17.37 2.26
C SER A 623 -3.54 -15.95 2.67
N GLY A 624 -4.37 -15.33 3.50
CA GLY A 624 -4.20 -13.95 3.97
C GLY A 624 -5.12 -12.94 3.28
N THR A 625 -4.93 -11.66 3.61
CA THR A 625 -5.76 -10.56 3.11
C THR A 625 -5.09 -9.85 1.94
N PHE A 626 -5.81 -9.73 0.83
CA PHE A 626 -5.36 -9.09 -0.41
C PHE A 626 -6.25 -7.89 -0.72
N THR A 627 -5.69 -6.88 -1.37
CA THR A 627 -6.43 -5.78 -1.99
C THR A 627 -6.42 -5.94 -3.50
N VAL A 628 -7.59 -6.11 -4.10
CA VAL A 628 -7.76 -6.19 -5.56
C VAL A 628 -8.30 -4.86 -6.06
N GLN A 629 -7.53 -4.18 -6.90
CA GLN A 629 -7.97 -2.95 -7.53
C GLN A 629 -8.77 -3.22 -8.79
N ARG A 630 -9.75 -2.36 -9.07
CA ARG A 630 -10.38 -2.31 -10.39
C ARG A 630 -10.50 -0.87 -10.86
N TYR A 631 -9.79 -0.53 -11.93
CA TYR A 631 -9.80 0.82 -12.49
C TYR A 631 -11.18 1.21 -13.00
N MET A 632 -11.66 2.39 -12.61
CA MET A 632 -12.88 3.01 -13.09
C MET A 632 -12.51 4.30 -13.83
N THR A 633 -12.94 4.43 -15.08
CA THR A 633 -12.68 5.64 -15.88
C THR A 633 -13.65 6.75 -15.52
N GLY A 634 -13.14 7.98 -15.45
CA GLY A 634 -13.91 9.22 -15.37
C GLY A 634 -13.36 10.29 -16.31
N GLY A 635 -13.54 11.56 -15.95
CA GLY A 635 -13.04 12.73 -16.67
C GLY A 635 -14.12 13.50 -17.46
N THR A 636 -15.33 12.94 -17.62
CA THR A 636 -16.49 13.65 -18.21
C THR A 636 -17.80 13.24 -17.51
N ALA A 637 -18.84 14.06 -17.64
CA ALA A 637 -20.16 13.78 -17.06
C ALA A 637 -20.79 12.46 -17.57
N ALA A 638 -20.45 12.04 -18.80
CA ALA A 638 -20.94 10.79 -19.40
C ALA A 638 -20.49 9.52 -18.64
N TYR A 639 -19.41 9.61 -17.85
CA TYR A 639 -18.94 8.47 -17.04
C TYR A 639 -19.79 8.23 -15.78
N ARG A 640 -20.72 9.13 -15.46
CA ARG A 640 -21.60 9.03 -14.29
C ARG A 640 -22.83 8.15 -14.60
N THR A 641 -22.67 6.83 -14.54
CA THR A 641 -23.72 5.86 -14.90
C THR A 641 -23.49 4.48 -14.25
N TRP A 642 -24.47 3.58 -14.40
CA TRP A 642 -24.50 2.24 -13.83
C TRP A 642 -23.45 1.30 -14.43
N ARG A 643 -22.91 0.42 -13.58
CA ARG A 643 -21.89 -0.60 -13.91
C ARG A 643 -22.33 -1.95 -13.39
N LEU A 644 -22.24 -2.98 -14.21
CA LEU A 644 -22.40 -4.35 -13.72
C LEU A 644 -21.08 -4.80 -13.10
N MET A 645 -21.09 -5.07 -11.80
CA MET A 645 -19.92 -5.41 -11.00
C MET A 645 -20.10 -6.76 -10.28
N SER A 646 -18.98 -7.34 -9.88
CA SER A 646 -18.88 -8.53 -9.02
C SER A 646 -17.68 -8.41 -8.09
N SER A 647 -17.64 -9.25 -7.05
CA SER A 647 -16.53 -9.25 -6.07
C SER A 647 -15.46 -10.29 -6.43
N PRO A 648 -14.17 -9.90 -6.56
CA PRO A 648 -13.04 -10.83 -6.68
C PRO A 648 -12.56 -11.42 -5.34
N ILE A 649 -13.16 -10.97 -4.22
CA ILE A 649 -12.82 -11.38 -2.85
C ILE A 649 -14.05 -11.90 -2.09
N ASN A 650 -13.80 -12.48 -0.92
CA ASN A 650 -14.79 -12.76 0.11
C ASN A 650 -14.32 -12.24 1.48
N ASN A 651 -15.26 -12.15 2.43
CA ASN A 651 -15.02 -11.69 3.79
C ASN A 651 -14.90 -12.87 4.80
N GLY A 652 -14.39 -14.03 4.38
CA GLY A 652 -14.11 -15.19 5.25
C GLY A 652 -15.23 -16.24 5.35
N SER A 653 -16.30 -16.13 4.56
CA SER A 653 -17.49 -17.00 4.63
C SER A 653 -18.13 -17.28 3.25
N SER A 654 -17.33 -17.30 2.17
CA SER A 654 -17.82 -17.46 0.78
C SER A 654 -18.86 -16.42 0.35
N ALA A 655 -18.90 -15.28 1.06
CA ALA A 655 -19.76 -14.14 0.79
C ALA A 655 -18.95 -12.85 0.86
N PHE A 656 -19.43 -11.81 0.18
CA PHE A 656 -18.83 -10.48 0.17
C PHE A 656 -19.83 -9.44 0.67
N ASN A 657 -19.31 -8.35 1.25
CA ASN A 657 -20.07 -7.15 1.60
C ASN A 657 -19.64 -5.94 0.75
N PHE A 658 -20.26 -4.79 0.99
CA PHE A 658 -20.10 -3.57 0.19
C PHE A 658 -19.27 -2.48 0.92
N ALA A 659 -18.74 -2.77 2.11
CA ALA A 659 -17.84 -1.90 2.85
C ALA A 659 -16.58 -1.53 2.02
N ASN A 660 -16.12 -2.49 1.23
CA ASN A 660 -14.97 -2.34 0.34
C ASN A 660 -15.17 -1.22 -0.69
N LEU A 661 -16.37 -1.13 -1.28
CA LEU A 661 -16.69 -0.06 -2.22
C LEU A 661 -16.61 1.31 -1.55
N GLN A 662 -17.04 1.41 -0.29
CA GLN A 662 -16.92 2.64 0.48
C GLN A 662 -15.47 3.01 0.77
N GLN A 663 -14.44 2.18 0.53
CA GLN A 663 -13.05 2.64 0.76
C GLN A 663 -12.65 3.75 -0.23
N THR A 664 -13.11 3.67 -1.49
CA THR A 664 -12.76 4.65 -2.53
C THR A 664 -13.95 5.27 -3.23
N LEU A 665 -15.11 4.62 -3.26
CA LEU A 665 -16.30 5.05 -3.98
C LEU A 665 -17.37 5.57 -3.04
N ILE A 666 -18.35 6.24 -3.63
CA ILE A 666 -19.52 6.78 -2.95
C ILE A 666 -20.65 5.75 -3.00
N VAL A 667 -21.16 5.33 -1.84
CA VAL A 667 -22.26 4.37 -1.70
C VAL A 667 -23.43 5.02 -0.95
N THR A 668 -24.46 5.39 -1.70
CA THR A 668 -25.74 5.95 -1.21
C THR A 668 -26.85 4.90 -1.14
N GLY A 669 -27.83 5.10 -0.27
CA GLY A 669 -28.99 4.24 -0.08
C GLY A 669 -30.05 4.86 0.83
N SER A 670 -31.18 4.17 0.99
CA SER A 670 -32.26 4.62 1.88
C SER A 670 -31.82 4.64 3.34
N GLY A 671 -32.27 5.65 4.09
CA GLY A 671 -31.87 5.87 5.50
C GLY A 671 -30.48 6.50 5.70
N GLY A 672 -29.73 6.77 4.62
CA GLY A 672 -28.50 7.57 4.67
C GLY A 672 -27.45 7.08 5.67
N SER A 673 -26.78 8.00 6.36
CA SER A 673 -25.72 7.69 7.33
C SER A 673 -26.17 6.83 8.50
N THR A 674 -27.45 6.93 8.90
CA THR A 674 -28.02 6.08 9.97
C THR A 674 -27.95 4.59 9.59
N ASN A 675 -28.10 4.30 8.29
CA ASN A 675 -27.94 2.96 7.74
C ASN A 675 -26.52 2.69 7.21
N GLY A 676 -25.51 3.49 7.58
CA GLY A 676 -24.12 3.28 7.17
C GLY A 676 -23.80 3.68 5.72
N PHE A 677 -24.71 4.35 5.00
CA PHE A 677 -24.44 4.90 3.67
C PHE A 677 -23.73 6.25 3.74
N ASP A 678 -23.06 6.65 2.66
CA ASP A 678 -22.42 7.96 2.55
C ASP A 678 -23.46 9.10 2.61
N PRO A 679 -23.36 10.04 3.56
CA PRO A 679 -24.22 11.22 3.61
C PRO A 679 -23.76 12.27 2.58
N PRO A 680 -24.63 13.17 2.10
CA PRO A 680 -24.13 14.44 1.58
C PRO A 680 -23.49 15.21 2.75
N ALA A 681 -22.19 15.47 2.66
CA ALA A 681 -21.49 16.29 3.65
C ALA A 681 -22.19 17.66 3.72
N SER A 682 -22.67 18.02 4.93
CA SER A 682 -23.24 19.32 5.34
C SER A 682 -24.68 19.70 4.92
N TRP A 683 -25.69 18.83 5.05
CA TRP A 683 -27.09 19.25 4.81
C TRP A 683 -28.10 18.80 5.88
N ASN A 684 -29.09 19.65 6.13
CA ASN A 684 -30.20 19.45 7.09
C ASN A 684 -31.12 18.30 6.65
N ALA A 685 -31.38 17.35 7.56
CA ALA A 685 -32.14 16.12 7.35
C ALA A 685 -33.59 16.33 6.83
N THR A 686 -34.20 17.51 6.98
CA THR A 686 -35.61 17.76 6.61
C THR A 686 -35.86 18.13 5.15
N THR A 687 -34.83 18.35 4.33
CA THR A 687 -34.98 18.71 2.89
C THR A 687 -34.27 17.74 1.93
N TYR A 688 -33.77 16.62 2.46
CA TYR A 688 -33.10 15.60 1.67
C TYR A 688 -34.11 14.74 0.91
N THR A 689 -34.30 15.02 -0.39
CA THR A 689 -34.80 14.03 -1.33
C THR A 689 -33.65 13.08 -1.63
N ALA A 690 -33.77 11.82 -1.22
CA ALA A 690 -32.67 10.86 -1.30
C ALA A 690 -32.11 10.75 -2.73
N ASN A 691 -30.80 10.90 -2.90
CA ASN A 691 -30.16 10.46 -4.14
C ASN A 691 -30.38 8.95 -4.24
N GLY A 692 -30.74 8.47 -5.43
CA GLY A 692 -31.05 7.06 -5.66
C GLY A 692 -29.94 6.12 -5.16
N PRO A 693 -30.29 4.87 -4.85
CA PRO A 693 -29.33 3.88 -4.34
C PRO A 693 -28.13 3.73 -5.28
N SER A 694 -26.96 3.47 -4.72
CA SER A 694 -25.75 3.22 -5.50
C SER A 694 -25.60 1.76 -5.91
N VAL A 695 -26.31 0.86 -5.23
CA VAL A 695 -26.23 -0.59 -5.46
C VAL A 695 -27.64 -1.12 -5.70
N LEU A 696 -27.84 -1.82 -6.81
CA LEU A 696 -29.06 -2.53 -7.14
C LEU A 696 -28.75 -4.01 -7.44
N PHE A 697 -29.63 -4.89 -7.01
CA PHE A 697 -29.64 -6.30 -7.39
C PHE A 697 -30.82 -6.57 -8.30
N TYR A 698 -30.65 -7.46 -9.27
CA TYR A 698 -31.78 -7.99 -10.00
C TYR A 698 -32.47 -9.06 -9.17
N ASN A 699 -33.78 -8.97 -9.08
CA ASN A 699 -34.64 -9.95 -8.45
C ASN A 699 -35.69 -10.36 -9.48
N GLU A 700 -35.67 -11.63 -9.86
CA GLU A 700 -36.65 -12.16 -10.79
C GLU A 700 -38.07 -12.05 -10.19
N PRO A 701 -39.04 -11.43 -10.90
CA PRO A 701 -40.35 -11.16 -10.35
C PRO A 701 -41.17 -12.44 -10.13
N VAL A 702 -41.88 -12.54 -9.00
CA VAL A 702 -42.68 -13.70 -8.62
C VAL A 702 -44.07 -13.72 -9.30
N ALA A 703 -44.53 -12.57 -9.84
CA ALA A 703 -45.78 -12.42 -10.59
C ALA A 703 -45.76 -11.16 -11.49
N GLN A 704 -46.42 -11.20 -12.67
CA GLN A 704 -46.50 -10.07 -13.62
C GLN A 704 -47.06 -8.76 -13.04
N SER A 705 -47.77 -8.81 -11.91
CA SER A 705 -48.46 -7.67 -11.30
C SER A 705 -47.60 -6.83 -10.34
N ALA A 706 -46.36 -7.24 -10.03
CA ALA A 706 -45.44 -6.47 -9.20
C ALA A 706 -44.06 -6.38 -9.89
N LYS A 707 -43.89 -5.40 -10.79
CA LYS A 707 -42.64 -5.13 -11.53
C LYS A 707 -41.57 -4.49 -10.63
N ASN A 708 -41.07 -5.25 -9.66
CA ASN A 708 -39.97 -4.89 -8.75
C ASN A 708 -38.68 -5.65 -9.07
N ASP A 709 -38.27 -5.58 -10.33
CA ASP A 709 -37.18 -6.39 -10.88
C ASP A 709 -35.81 -5.98 -10.33
N PHE A 710 -35.70 -4.77 -9.78
CA PHE A 710 -34.49 -4.27 -9.14
C PHE A 710 -34.72 -3.89 -7.68
N ILE A 711 -33.95 -4.52 -6.79
CA ILE A 711 -34.00 -4.27 -5.36
C ILE A 711 -32.73 -3.52 -4.96
N SER A 712 -32.91 -2.38 -4.31
CA SER A 712 -31.79 -1.62 -3.75
C SER A 712 -31.16 -2.30 -2.55
N LEU A 713 -29.88 -2.01 -2.32
CA LEU A 713 -29.23 -2.37 -1.05
C LEU A 713 -29.96 -1.66 0.11
N ALA A 714 -30.79 -2.41 0.85
CA ALA A 714 -31.73 -1.85 1.83
C ALA A 714 -31.12 -1.56 3.21
N THR A 715 -29.99 -2.20 3.54
CA THR A 715 -29.36 -2.17 4.86
C THR A 715 -27.87 -1.86 4.77
N ASN A 716 -27.20 -1.75 5.91
CA ASN A 716 -25.83 -1.29 6.03
C ASN A 716 -24.85 -2.03 5.08
N PRO A 717 -24.07 -1.30 4.25
CA PRO A 717 -23.07 -1.86 3.34
C PRO A 717 -22.05 -2.79 4.00
N THR A 718 -21.82 -2.63 5.30
CA THR A 718 -20.83 -3.42 6.06
C THR A 718 -21.34 -4.78 6.53
N THR A 719 -22.63 -4.91 6.80
CA THR A 719 -23.23 -6.14 7.35
C THR A 719 -24.00 -6.93 6.30
N THR A 720 -24.48 -6.27 5.25
CA THR A 720 -25.22 -6.93 4.18
C THR A 720 -24.26 -7.72 3.30
N THR A 721 -24.47 -9.03 3.20
CA THR A 721 -23.63 -9.93 2.41
C THR A 721 -24.38 -10.54 1.23
N LYS A 722 -23.64 -10.84 0.16
CA LYS A 722 -24.10 -11.66 -0.97
C LYS A 722 -23.13 -12.81 -1.23
N PRO A 723 -23.61 -13.99 -1.66
CA PRO A 723 -22.73 -15.09 -2.07
C PRO A 723 -21.74 -14.64 -3.15
N VAL A 724 -20.51 -15.15 -3.09
CA VAL A 724 -19.53 -14.94 -4.16
C VAL A 724 -20.09 -15.49 -5.48
N GLY A 725 -19.85 -14.76 -6.58
CA GLY A 725 -20.44 -15.06 -7.90
C GLY A 725 -21.76 -14.33 -8.17
N THR A 726 -22.38 -13.70 -7.16
CA THR A 726 -23.47 -12.74 -7.40
C THR A 726 -22.92 -11.45 -8.01
N GLY A 727 -23.54 -10.98 -9.10
CA GLY A 727 -23.27 -9.66 -9.65
C GLY A 727 -24.32 -8.64 -9.21
N PHE A 728 -24.02 -7.36 -9.39
CA PHE A 728 -24.88 -6.25 -8.99
C PHE A 728 -24.61 -5.02 -9.87
N TYR A 729 -25.58 -4.11 -9.90
CA TYR A 729 -25.40 -2.79 -10.50
C TYR A 729 -24.80 -1.82 -9.49
N PHE A 730 -23.79 -1.06 -9.91
CA PHE A 730 -23.18 0.02 -9.15
C PHE A 730 -23.26 1.34 -9.92
N TYR A 731 -23.84 2.38 -9.33
CA TYR A 731 -23.89 3.70 -9.96
C TYR A 731 -22.62 4.51 -9.67
N TYR A 732 -21.75 4.63 -10.68
CA TYR A 732 -20.46 5.29 -10.53
C TYR A 732 -20.61 6.82 -10.49
N ARG A 733 -20.07 7.45 -9.45
CA ARG A 733 -20.13 8.90 -9.23
C ARG A 733 -18.76 9.58 -9.17
N GLY A 734 -17.68 8.83 -9.31
CA GLY A 734 -16.32 9.29 -8.99
C GLY A 734 -15.86 8.78 -7.63
N ASP A 735 -14.69 9.22 -7.20
CA ASP A 735 -14.16 8.84 -5.90
C ASP A 735 -14.85 9.60 -4.75
N ARG A 736 -14.65 9.10 -3.53
CA ARG A 736 -15.22 9.71 -2.32
C ARG A 736 -14.37 10.80 -1.69
N THR A 737 -13.18 11.07 -2.22
CA THR A 737 -12.21 12.03 -1.68
C THR A 737 -12.33 13.42 -2.30
N HIS A 738 -12.79 13.51 -3.54
CA HIS A 738 -12.88 14.74 -4.31
C HIS A 738 -14.33 15.19 -4.46
N ASN A 739 -14.62 16.42 -4.02
CA ASN A 739 -15.89 17.12 -4.31
C ASN A 739 -17.15 16.36 -3.87
N LEU A 740 -17.06 15.50 -2.84
CA LEU A 740 -18.10 14.56 -2.39
C LEU A 740 -19.52 15.16 -2.35
N SER A 741 -19.67 16.35 -1.75
CA SER A 741 -20.98 17.04 -1.66
C SER A 741 -21.60 17.30 -3.03
N SER A 742 -20.83 17.81 -3.99
CA SER A 742 -21.27 18.08 -5.37
C SER A 742 -21.41 16.82 -6.25
N LYS A 743 -20.95 15.67 -5.78
CA LYS A 743 -21.21 14.35 -6.41
C LYS A 743 -22.52 13.75 -5.97
N VAL A 744 -22.99 14.06 -4.77
CA VAL A 744 -24.24 13.54 -4.22
C VAL A 744 -25.40 14.53 -4.44
N VAL A 745 -25.11 15.83 -4.50
CA VAL A 745 -26.09 16.91 -4.70
C VAL A 745 -25.68 17.79 -5.88
N LYS A 746 -26.65 18.32 -6.64
CA LYS A 746 -26.38 19.26 -7.73
C LYS A 746 -25.91 20.60 -7.15
N VAL A 747 -24.86 21.17 -7.73
CA VAL A 747 -24.42 22.56 -7.47
C VAL A 747 -24.63 23.35 -8.75
N SER A 748 -25.38 24.45 -8.69
CA SER A 748 -25.72 25.26 -9.87
C SER A 748 -26.37 24.45 -11.01
N GLY A 749 -27.23 23.50 -10.67
CA GLY A 749 -27.99 22.69 -11.63
C GLY A 749 -27.27 21.46 -12.21
N SER A 750 -25.99 21.23 -11.88
CA SER A 750 -25.21 20.10 -12.39
C SER A 750 -24.51 19.29 -11.28
N TYR A 751 -24.25 18.00 -11.53
CA TYR A 751 -23.38 17.19 -10.68
C TYR A 751 -21.91 17.36 -11.10
N ALA A 752 -20.98 17.23 -10.17
CA ALA A 752 -19.56 17.27 -10.51
C ALA A 752 -19.12 16.04 -11.33
N ILE A 753 -18.18 16.26 -12.25
CA ILE A 753 -17.65 15.27 -13.19
C ILE A 753 -16.91 14.16 -12.44
N PRO A 754 -17.27 12.86 -12.59
CA PRO A 754 -16.56 11.76 -11.92
C PRO A 754 -15.10 11.66 -12.36
N GLU A 755 -14.18 11.42 -11.45
CA GLU A 755 -12.74 11.23 -11.69
C GLU A 755 -12.45 9.80 -12.16
N SER A 756 -11.26 9.53 -12.70
CA SER A 756 -10.80 8.14 -12.83
C SER A 756 -10.21 7.66 -11.51
N THR A 757 -10.65 6.49 -11.02
CA THR A 757 -10.17 5.96 -9.73
C THR A 757 -10.27 4.43 -9.68
N PRO A 758 -9.34 3.70 -9.04
CA PRO A 758 -9.54 2.29 -8.78
C PRO A 758 -10.52 2.04 -7.62
N THR A 759 -11.42 1.07 -7.78
CA THR A 759 -12.18 0.49 -6.67
C THR A 759 -11.27 -0.44 -5.86
N LEU A 760 -11.38 -0.44 -4.54
CA LEU A 760 -10.62 -1.35 -3.68
C LEU A 760 -11.49 -2.48 -3.16
N TRP A 761 -11.05 -3.72 -3.39
CA TRP A 761 -11.65 -4.92 -2.82
C TRP A 761 -10.65 -5.59 -1.87
N THR A 762 -10.83 -5.39 -0.57
CA THR A 762 -9.95 -5.96 0.44
C THR A 762 -10.60 -7.15 1.13
N GLY A 763 -9.94 -8.31 1.11
CA GLY A 763 -10.44 -9.54 1.71
C GLY A 763 -9.63 -10.77 1.33
N THR A 764 -10.20 -11.95 1.56
CA THR A 764 -9.63 -13.22 1.11
C THR A 764 -9.93 -13.39 -0.37
N LEU A 765 -8.94 -13.80 -1.18
CA LEU A 765 -9.16 -14.05 -2.60
C LEU A 765 -10.14 -15.23 -2.79
N ASN A 766 -11.02 -15.10 -3.77
CA ASN A 766 -11.84 -16.22 -4.21
C ASN A 766 -10.96 -17.21 -5.00
N THR A 767 -10.96 -18.47 -4.58
CA THR A 767 -10.14 -19.55 -5.15
C THR A 767 -10.95 -20.83 -5.20
N GLY A 768 -10.54 -21.78 -6.04
CA GLY A 768 -11.30 -23.01 -6.27
C GLY A 768 -12.59 -22.74 -7.04
N ASN A 769 -13.43 -23.76 -7.20
CA ASN A 769 -14.68 -23.63 -7.94
C ASN A 769 -15.71 -22.80 -7.16
N VAL A 770 -16.33 -21.83 -7.82
CA VAL A 770 -17.42 -21.01 -7.29
C VAL A 770 -18.69 -21.31 -8.07
N SER A 771 -19.79 -21.61 -7.38
CA SER A 771 -21.08 -21.88 -8.01
C SER A 771 -22.09 -20.77 -7.73
N PHE A 772 -22.77 -20.33 -8.78
CA PHE A 772 -23.90 -19.42 -8.75
C PHE A 772 -25.18 -20.19 -9.11
N ALA A 773 -26.15 -20.20 -8.18
CA ALA A 773 -27.46 -20.78 -8.42
C ALA A 773 -28.38 -19.73 -9.07
N ALA A 774 -28.89 -20.03 -10.25
CA ALA A 774 -29.82 -19.16 -10.97
C ALA A 774 -31.26 -19.43 -10.52
N SER A 775 -32.04 -18.37 -10.32
CA SER A 775 -33.48 -18.47 -10.12
C SER A 775 -34.20 -18.65 -11.47
N TYR A 776 -35.38 -19.26 -11.42
CA TYR A 776 -36.31 -19.27 -12.54
C TYR A 776 -37.75 -19.27 -12.00
N THR A 777 -38.49 -18.23 -12.34
CA THR A 777 -39.89 -18.02 -12.04
C THR A 777 -40.63 -18.00 -13.38
N ASN A 778 -41.58 -18.90 -13.55
CA ASN A 778 -42.31 -19.03 -14.81
C ASN A 778 -43.59 -18.19 -14.81
N ASN A 779 -43.48 -16.92 -15.20
CA ASN A 779 -44.65 -16.06 -15.40
C ASN A 779 -45.15 -16.23 -16.83
N VAL A 780 -46.35 -16.81 -17.02
CA VAL A 780 -46.92 -17.09 -18.35
C VAL A 780 -47.00 -15.81 -19.19
N GLY A 781 -46.28 -15.77 -20.32
CA GLY A 781 -46.28 -14.62 -21.24
C GLY A 781 -45.30 -13.49 -20.89
N ALA A 782 -44.51 -13.61 -19.83
CA ALA A 782 -43.50 -12.63 -19.45
C ALA A 782 -42.16 -12.90 -20.17
N THR A 783 -41.56 -11.86 -20.75
CA THR A 783 -40.31 -11.93 -21.54
C THR A 783 -39.04 -11.91 -20.67
N ASP A 784 -39.19 -11.56 -19.40
CA ASP A 784 -38.16 -11.42 -18.37
C ASP A 784 -37.91 -12.70 -17.53
N ASN A 785 -38.64 -13.77 -17.81
CA ASN A 785 -38.45 -15.05 -17.11
C ASN A 785 -37.00 -15.54 -17.24
N GLY A 786 -36.44 -15.91 -16.09
CA GLY A 786 -35.15 -16.56 -15.95
C GLY A 786 -33.93 -15.65 -15.89
N TYR A 787 -34.06 -14.32 -16.00
CA TYR A 787 -32.90 -13.45 -15.92
C TYR A 787 -32.26 -13.45 -14.53
N ASN A 788 -30.93 -13.40 -14.50
CA ASN A 788 -30.13 -13.41 -13.28
C ASN A 788 -28.88 -12.57 -13.51
N ILE A 789 -28.43 -11.81 -12.50
CA ILE A 789 -27.12 -11.14 -12.54
C ILE A 789 -26.09 -12.01 -11.81
N THR A 790 -25.05 -12.39 -12.54
CA THR A 790 -23.85 -13.04 -12.01
C THR A 790 -22.60 -12.25 -12.43
N GLY A 791 -21.41 -12.73 -12.14
CA GLY A 791 -20.19 -12.04 -12.53
C GLY A 791 -18.94 -12.80 -12.21
N ASN A 792 -17.81 -12.34 -12.75
CA ASN A 792 -16.51 -12.96 -12.53
C ASN A 792 -16.14 -12.90 -11.03
N PRO A 793 -16.06 -14.05 -10.34
CA PRO A 793 -15.76 -14.08 -8.91
C PRO A 793 -14.27 -14.00 -8.62
N TYR A 794 -13.39 -14.09 -9.62
CA TYR A 794 -11.97 -14.27 -9.41
C TYR A 794 -11.18 -12.97 -9.53
N PRO A 795 -10.03 -12.87 -8.83
CA PRO A 795 -9.01 -11.84 -9.07
C PRO A 795 -8.23 -12.13 -10.37
N CYS A 796 -8.91 -12.59 -11.42
CA CYS A 796 -8.33 -12.94 -12.70
C CYS A 796 -9.38 -12.78 -13.82
N THR A 797 -9.00 -12.36 -15.02
CA THR A 797 -9.87 -12.43 -16.20
C THR A 797 -10.37 -13.87 -16.39
N LEU A 798 -11.64 -14.01 -16.75
CA LEU A 798 -12.31 -15.29 -16.89
C LEU A 798 -12.54 -15.59 -18.38
N ASP A 799 -12.14 -16.77 -18.84
CA ASP A 799 -12.55 -17.33 -20.12
C ASP A 799 -13.92 -18.00 -19.98
N TRP A 800 -14.94 -17.37 -20.54
CA TRP A 800 -16.33 -17.83 -20.44
C TRP A 800 -16.55 -19.20 -21.08
N SER A 801 -15.74 -19.57 -22.09
CA SER A 801 -15.87 -20.87 -22.75
C SER A 801 -15.49 -22.05 -21.86
N LYS A 802 -14.75 -21.80 -20.77
CA LYS A 802 -14.30 -22.80 -19.78
C LYS A 802 -15.21 -22.89 -18.54
N VAL A 803 -16.24 -22.03 -18.47
CA VAL A 803 -17.25 -22.08 -17.41
C VAL A 803 -18.21 -23.23 -17.66
N THR A 804 -18.60 -23.92 -16.59
CA THR A 804 -19.53 -25.06 -16.67
C THR A 804 -20.90 -24.67 -16.15
N TYR A 805 -21.96 -25.34 -16.61
CA TYR A 805 -23.33 -25.04 -16.22
C TYR A 805 -24.23 -26.27 -16.32
N THR A 806 -25.39 -26.24 -15.66
CA THR A 806 -26.39 -27.31 -15.77
C THR A 806 -26.96 -27.38 -17.19
N SER A 807 -26.68 -28.47 -17.90
CA SER A 807 -27.14 -28.68 -19.28
C SER A 807 -28.67 -28.54 -19.41
N GLY A 808 -29.12 -27.84 -20.47
CA GLY A 808 -30.53 -27.63 -20.77
C GLY A 808 -31.25 -26.62 -19.87
N LYS A 809 -30.55 -25.95 -18.93
CA LYS A 809 -31.14 -24.99 -17.99
C LYS A 809 -30.83 -23.52 -18.28
N PHE A 810 -30.11 -23.23 -19.36
CA PHE A 810 -29.75 -21.87 -19.74
C PHE A 810 -29.94 -21.63 -21.23
N SER A 811 -30.26 -20.39 -21.57
CA SER A 811 -30.31 -19.91 -22.95
C SER A 811 -28.89 -19.87 -23.54
N LEU A 812 -28.71 -20.54 -24.68
CA LEU A 812 -27.39 -20.75 -25.29
C LEU A 812 -27.06 -19.73 -26.36
N ASN A 813 -25.77 -19.45 -26.51
CA ASN A 813 -25.24 -18.58 -27.52
C ASN A 813 -25.40 -19.19 -28.92
N PRO A 814 -26.10 -18.51 -29.85
CA PRO A 814 -26.34 -19.05 -31.19
C PRO A 814 -25.06 -19.15 -32.04
N LEU A 815 -23.97 -18.45 -31.68
CA LEU A 815 -22.69 -18.47 -32.37
C LEU A 815 -21.68 -19.48 -31.78
N TYR A 816 -21.87 -19.90 -30.52
CA TYR A 816 -20.98 -20.83 -29.82
C TYR A 816 -21.77 -22.00 -29.24
N THR A 817 -21.70 -23.14 -29.92
CA THR A 817 -22.39 -24.37 -29.50
C THR A 817 -22.01 -24.75 -28.07
N GLY A 818 -23.02 -24.87 -27.20
CA GLY A 818 -22.82 -25.34 -25.83
C GLY A 818 -22.28 -24.30 -24.85
N VAL A 819 -22.39 -23.00 -25.13
CA VAL A 819 -22.02 -21.92 -24.19
C VAL A 819 -23.26 -21.07 -23.87
N PRO A 820 -23.56 -20.71 -22.60
CA PRO A 820 -24.68 -19.82 -22.27
C PRO A 820 -24.45 -18.41 -22.81
N ASN A 821 -25.53 -17.73 -23.21
CA ASN A 821 -25.45 -16.32 -23.57
C ASN A 821 -25.05 -15.47 -22.36
N ILE A 822 -24.15 -14.52 -22.60
CA ILE A 822 -23.92 -13.39 -21.71
C ILE A 822 -24.60 -12.19 -22.32
N TRP A 823 -25.35 -11.46 -21.51
CA TRP A 823 -25.82 -10.13 -21.86
C TRP A 823 -25.07 -9.08 -21.04
N VAL A 824 -24.53 -8.08 -21.73
CA VAL A 824 -23.84 -6.95 -21.12
C VAL A 824 -24.53 -5.68 -21.58
N TYR A 825 -24.68 -4.73 -20.65
CA TYR A 825 -25.14 -3.39 -20.99
C TYR A 825 -24.09 -2.69 -21.87
N ASP A 826 -24.49 -2.32 -23.08
CA ASP A 826 -23.69 -1.56 -24.02
C ASP A 826 -24.04 -0.07 -23.90
N PRO A 827 -23.18 0.74 -23.26
CA PRO A 827 -23.45 2.15 -23.05
C PRO A 827 -23.42 2.98 -24.36
N THR A 828 -22.94 2.40 -25.48
CA THR A 828 -22.91 3.07 -26.80
C THR A 828 -24.24 2.99 -27.52
N LYS A 829 -25.00 1.94 -27.21
CA LYS A 829 -26.30 1.64 -27.79
C LYS A 829 -27.43 1.84 -26.80
N ASN A 830 -27.10 2.10 -25.53
CA ASN A 830 -28.03 2.12 -24.41
C ASN A 830 -28.90 0.85 -24.34
N SER A 831 -28.35 -0.29 -24.77
CA SER A 831 -29.08 -1.55 -24.93
C SER A 831 -28.39 -2.69 -24.19
N ILE A 832 -29.18 -3.71 -23.82
CA ILE A 832 -28.66 -4.97 -23.26
C ILE A 832 -28.37 -5.89 -24.44
N ASN A 833 -27.11 -5.91 -24.90
CA ASN A 833 -26.74 -6.72 -26.05
C ASN A 833 -26.36 -8.13 -25.60
N PRO A 834 -26.85 -9.19 -26.28
CA PRO A 834 -26.15 -10.47 -26.23
C PRO A 834 -24.73 -10.21 -26.74
N GLN A 835 -23.73 -10.75 -26.07
CA GLN A 835 -22.33 -10.56 -26.44
C GLN A 835 -22.08 -11.24 -27.81
N ASN A 836 -22.32 -10.50 -28.89
CA ASN A 836 -22.25 -10.97 -30.27
C ASN A 836 -20.77 -10.97 -30.69
N ASN A 837 -20.19 -12.16 -30.74
CA ASN A 837 -18.76 -12.44 -30.83
C ASN A 837 -18.27 -12.42 -32.28
N THR A 838 -18.35 -11.26 -32.93
CA THR A 838 -17.54 -10.98 -34.12
C THR A 838 -16.47 -9.93 -33.86
N THR A 839 -16.58 -9.21 -32.73
CA THR A 839 -15.62 -8.16 -32.32
C THR A 839 -15.38 -8.08 -30.81
N TYR A 840 -16.05 -8.92 -30.00
CA TYR A 840 -15.96 -8.96 -28.54
C TYR A 840 -15.49 -10.33 -28.08
N THR A 841 -14.44 -10.34 -27.24
CA THR A 841 -13.73 -11.53 -26.79
C THR A 841 -14.53 -12.32 -25.75
N ASN A 842 -14.36 -13.65 -25.67
CA ASN A 842 -14.96 -14.56 -24.66
C ASN A 842 -14.44 -14.32 -23.22
N TYR A 843 -13.86 -13.15 -22.95
CA TYR A 843 -13.15 -12.83 -21.72
C TYR A 843 -13.93 -11.83 -20.87
N VAL A 844 -14.14 -12.17 -19.61
CA VAL A 844 -14.83 -11.32 -18.62
C VAL A 844 -13.82 -10.76 -17.64
N ALA A 845 -13.73 -9.43 -17.55
CA ALA A 845 -12.73 -8.76 -16.73
C ALA A 845 -12.88 -9.06 -15.23
N VAL A 846 -11.81 -8.83 -14.45
CA VAL A 846 -11.87 -8.86 -12.99
C VAL A 846 -12.95 -7.89 -12.49
N GLY A 847 -13.81 -8.39 -11.60
CA GLY A 847 -14.88 -7.61 -10.96
C GLY A 847 -16.03 -7.20 -11.89
N GLN A 848 -16.13 -7.78 -13.09
CA GLN A 848 -17.21 -7.53 -14.05
C GLN A 848 -18.42 -8.44 -13.81
N GLY A 849 -19.59 -7.81 -13.68
CA GLY A 849 -20.90 -8.48 -13.67
C GLY A 849 -21.52 -8.55 -15.06
N PHE A 850 -22.50 -9.44 -15.22
CA PHE A 850 -23.26 -9.63 -16.46
C PHE A 850 -24.57 -10.41 -16.20
N PHE A 851 -25.49 -10.39 -17.18
CA PHE A 851 -26.72 -11.16 -17.11
C PHE A 851 -26.57 -12.54 -17.75
N VAL A 852 -27.32 -13.50 -17.20
CA VAL A 852 -27.58 -14.83 -17.76
C VAL A 852 -29.08 -15.11 -17.67
N GLN A 853 -29.59 -16.01 -18.52
CA GLN A 853 -31.00 -16.38 -18.53
C GLN A 853 -31.16 -17.89 -18.33
N ALA A 854 -31.78 -18.27 -17.22
CA ALA A 854 -32.23 -19.62 -16.95
C ALA A 854 -33.48 -19.94 -17.78
N THR A 855 -33.60 -21.17 -18.25
CA THR A 855 -34.77 -21.66 -19.02
C THR A 855 -35.66 -22.59 -18.21
N GLY A 856 -35.29 -22.83 -16.95
CA GLY A 856 -36.03 -23.69 -16.01
C GLY A 856 -35.39 -23.69 -14.63
N THR A 857 -36.11 -24.22 -13.64
CA THR A 857 -35.62 -24.32 -12.25
C THR A 857 -34.40 -25.26 -12.12
N GLY A 858 -33.55 -24.99 -11.13
CA GLY A 858 -32.37 -25.80 -10.81
C GLY A 858 -31.13 -25.54 -11.68
N GLY A 859 -31.07 -24.39 -12.36
CA GLY A 859 -29.88 -23.97 -13.11
C GLY A 859 -28.74 -23.55 -12.18
N THR A 860 -27.53 -24.05 -12.42
CA THR A 860 -26.30 -23.59 -11.74
C THR A 860 -25.24 -23.29 -12.78
N ILE A 861 -24.51 -22.19 -12.58
CA ILE A 861 -23.29 -21.85 -13.29
C ILE A 861 -22.13 -22.07 -12.32
N THR A 862 -21.15 -22.87 -12.71
CA THR A 862 -19.94 -23.11 -11.92
C THR A 862 -18.75 -22.49 -12.65
N PHE A 863 -18.28 -21.38 -12.08
CA PHE A 863 -16.98 -20.79 -12.37
C PHE A 863 -15.93 -21.77 -11.86
N THR A 864 -15.22 -22.42 -12.79
CA THR A 864 -14.17 -23.36 -12.42
C THR A 864 -12.86 -22.60 -12.20
N GLU A 865 -12.00 -23.10 -11.32
CA GLU A 865 -10.65 -22.52 -11.14
C GLU A 865 -9.86 -22.49 -12.47
N ASN A 866 -10.08 -23.49 -13.33
CA ASN A 866 -9.48 -23.60 -14.66
C ASN A 866 -10.06 -22.61 -15.71
N ALA A 867 -11.14 -21.90 -15.39
CA ALA A 867 -11.68 -20.87 -16.27
C ALA A 867 -10.93 -19.54 -16.16
N LYS A 868 -10.00 -19.39 -15.20
CA LYS A 868 -9.10 -18.23 -15.11
C LYS A 868 -8.19 -18.18 -16.34
N ASP A 869 -8.21 -17.06 -17.04
CA ASP A 869 -7.36 -16.82 -18.20
C ASP A 869 -6.08 -16.08 -17.83
N VAL A 870 -4.95 -16.62 -18.30
CA VAL A 870 -3.61 -16.13 -17.99
C VAL A 870 -2.88 -15.59 -19.21
N ALA A 871 -3.54 -15.49 -20.37
CA ALA A 871 -2.93 -14.94 -21.57
C ALA A 871 -2.99 -13.41 -21.52
N SER A 872 -1.84 -12.75 -21.74
CA SER A 872 -1.75 -11.29 -21.70
C SER A 872 -2.52 -10.61 -22.83
N ALA A 873 -2.60 -11.24 -24.01
CA ALA A 873 -3.36 -10.75 -25.17
C ALA A 873 -4.88 -10.74 -24.94
N ASP A 874 -5.34 -11.56 -23.99
CA ASP A 874 -6.75 -11.80 -23.69
C ASP A 874 -7.25 -10.91 -22.55
N GLN A 875 -6.34 -10.22 -21.86
CA GLN A 875 -6.66 -9.26 -20.81
C GLN A 875 -7.33 -8.02 -21.41
N PRO A 876 -8.51 -7.61 -20.90
CA PRO A 876 -9.15 -6.38 -21.34
C PRO A 876 -8.28 -5.15 -20.98
N THR A 877 -8.10 -4.22 -21.92
CA THR A 877 -7.33 -2.98 -21.74
C THR A 877 -8.08 -1.76 -22.27
N GLY A 878 -7.71 -0.56 -21.84
CA GLY A 878 -8.26 0.70 -22.35
C GLY A 878 -9.79 0.73 -22.32
N SER A 879 -10.42 0.89 -23.49
CA SER A 879 -11.88 0.92 -23.61
C SER A 879 -12.58 -0.42 -23.35
N LYS A 880 -11.85 -1.52 -23.35
CA LYS A 880 -12.36 -2.86 -23.06
C LYS A 880 -12.35 -3.18 -21.56
N LEU A 881 -11.61 -2.39 -20.76
CA LEU A 881 -11.78 -2.41 -19.32
C LEU A 881 -13.18 -1.86 -19.01
N MET A 882 -13.83 -2.41 -17.98
CA MET A 882 -15.03 -1.84 -17.36
C MET A 882 -14.88 -0.31 -17.34
N LEU A 883 -15.80 0.37 -18.02
CA LEU A 883 -15.84 1.83 -18.21
C LEU A 883 -15.00 2.46 -19.33
N SER A 884 -15.14 2.09 -20.60
CA SER A 884 -15.06 3.15 -21.62
C SER A 884 -16.39 3.84 -21.77
N VAL A 885 -16.39 5.17 -21.79
CA VAL A 885 -17.33 5.87 -22.66
C VAL A 885 -16.72 5.71 -24.04
N ILE A 886 -17.15 4.70 -24.78
CA ILE A 886 -17.22 4.94 -26.22
C ILE A 886 -18.24 6.06 -26.30
N GLN A 887 -17.79 7.26 -26.70
CA GLN A 887 -18.72 8.27 -27.18
C GLN A 887 -19.56 7.54 -28.22
N PRO A 888 -20.88 7.38 -28.01
CA PRO A 888 -21.71 6.87 -29.07
C PRO A 888 -21.31 7.69 -30.29
N LYS A 889 -21.00 7.02 -31.41
CA LYS A 889 -21.38 7.64 -32.66
C LYS A 889 -22.87 7.86 -32.46
N THR A 890 -23.24 9.10 -32.18
CA THR A 890 -24.56 9.46 -31.69
C THR A 890 -25.47 9.28 -32.88
N ASP A 891 -25.96 8.05 -33.03
CA ASP A 891 -27.04 7.74 -33.94
C ASP A 891 -28.12 8.81 -33.72
N PRO A 892 -28.66 9.42 -34.79
CA PRO A 892 -29.68 10.43 -34.63
C PRO A 892 -30.80 9.89 -33.74
N TYR A 893 -31.32 10.68 -32.82
CA TYR A 893 -32.38 10.22 -31.93
C TYR A 893 -33.30 11.35 -31.50
N ILE A 894 -34.48 10.97 -31.06
CA ILE A 894 -35.46 11.85 -30.41
C ILE A 894 -35.98 11.18 -29.15
N GLN A 895 -36.06 11.93 -28.07
CA GLN A 895 -36.66 11.47 -26.82
C GLN A 895 -37.88 12.31 -26.50
N LEU A 896 -38.97 11.60 -26.19
CA LEU A 896 -40.25 12.15 -25.80
C LEU A 896 -40.58 11.66 -24.39
N GLU A 897 -41.23 12.50 -23.61
CA GLU A 897 -41.63 12.20 -22.23
C GLU A 897 -43.12 12.56 -22.06
N MET A 898 -43.94 11.60 -21.64
CA MET A 898 -45.32 11.86 -21.24
C MET A 898 -45.34 12.22 -19.75
N ILE A 899 -45.81 13.41 -19.44
CA ILE A 899 -45.75 14.01 -18.10
C ILE A 899 -47.16 14.30 -17.62
N ARG A 900 -47.49 13.83 -16.42
CA ARG A 900 -48.67 14.26 -15.66
C ARG A 900 -48.30 15.37 -14.67
N ASP A 901 -47.24 15.15 -13.90
CA ASP A 901 -46.70 16.05 -12.89
C ASP A 901 -45.21 15.76 -12.65
N SER A 902 -44.57 16.48 -11.73
CA SER A 902 -43.12 16.35 -11.46
C SER A 902 -42.67 14.97 -10.93
N THR A 903 -43.61 14.11 -10.54
CA THR A 903 -43.34 12.78 -9.98
C THR A 903 -43.90 11.63 -10.81
N ASN A 904 -44.78 11.92 -11.77
CA ASN A 904 -45.46 10.94 -12.60
C ASN A 904 -45.19 11.26 -14.08
N ALA A 905 -44.18 10.62 -14.64
CA ALA A 905 -43.80 10.73 -16.04
C ALA A 905 -43.16 9.43 -16.53
N ASP A 906 -43.16 9.23 -17.86
CA ASP A 906 -42.51 8.11 -18.53
C ASP A 906 -42.02 8.52 -19.92
N PHE A 907 -41.10 7.78 -20.53
CA PHE A 907 -40.40 8.22 -21.74
C PHE A 907 -40.35 7.19 -22.87
N ALA A 908 -40.38 7.71 -24.10
CA ALA A 908 -40.10 6.97 -25.33
C ALA A 908 -38.81 7.51 -25.98
N TYR A 909 -37.84 6.64 -26.22
CA TYR A 909 -36.59 6.97 -26.90
C TYR A 909 -36.56 6.32 -28.28
N ILE A 910 -36.53 7.13 -29.33
CA ILE A 910 -36.53 6.66 -30.72
C ILE A 910 -35.15 6.94 -31.32
N ARG A 911 -34.43 5.86 -31.62
CA ARG A 911 -33.06 5.88 -32.14
C ARG A 911 -33.04 5.53 -33.62
N PHE A 912 -32.32 6.32 -34.40
CA PHE A 912 -32.20 6.12 -35.83
C PHE A 912 -30.86 5.50 -36.24
N ASN A 913 -30.89 4.22 -36.59
CA ASN A 913 -29.72 3.49 -37.06
C ASN A 913 -30.05 2.76 -38.38
N ASN A 914 -29.28 3.04 -39.44
CA ASN A 914 -29.52 2.48 -40.78
C ASN A 914 -29.45 0.95 -40.85
N ASN A 915 -28.85 0.29 -39.85
CA ASN A 915 -28.73 -1.16 -39.78
C ASN A 915 -29.73 -1.81 -38.81
N ALA A 916 -30.55 -1.02 -38.10
CA ALA A 916 -31.51 -1.56 -37.15
C ALA A 916 -32.68 -2.26 -37.87
N ASN A 917 -33.20 -3.31 -37.26
CA ASN A 917 -34.40 -3.96 -37.75
C ASN A 917 -35.64 -3.11 -37.40
N PRO A 918 -36.50 -2.73 -38.37
CA PRO A 918 -37.71 -1.97 -38.05
C PRO A 918 -38.75 -2.78 -37.23
N LYS A 919 -38.65 -4.11 -37.20
CA LYS A 919 -39.45 -4.97 -36.31
C LYS A 919 -38.69 -5.22 -35.01
N TYR A 920 -39.44 -5.53 -33.94
CA TYR A 920 -38.89 -5.83 -32.64
C TYR A 920 -37.72 -6.79 -32.70
N ASN A 921 -36.59 -6.31 -32.24
CA ASN A 921 -35.36 -7.04 -32.14
C ASN A 921 -34.68 -6.68 -30.84
N LYS A 922 -34.62 -7.65 -29.92
CA LYS A 922 -33.93 -7.51 -28.62
C LYS A 922 -32.45 -7.09 -28.70
N THR A 923 -31.80 -7.11 -29.86
CA THR A 923 -30.44 -6.57 -30.03
C THR A 923 -30.39 -5.08 -30.33
N ASP A 924 -31.48 -4.53 -30.85
CA ASP A 924 -31.58 -3.16 -31.31
C ASP A 924 -32.49 -2.33 -30.39
N ASP A 925 -33.54 -2.96 -29.85
CA ASP A 925 -34.56 -2.35 -29.00
C ASP A 925 -34.38 -2.68 -27.52
N VAL A 926 -35.04 -1.90 -26.64
CA VAL A 926 -35.11 -2.18 -25.20
C VAL A 926 -36.56 -2.22 -24.77
N ASP A 927 -36.95 -3.36 -24.18
CA ASP A 927 -38.26 -3.58 -23.59
C ASP A 927 -38.62 -2.44 -22.63
N ASP A 928 -39.90 -2.06 -22.64
CA ASP A 928 -40.41 -1.11 -21.66
C ASP A 928 -40.60 -1.78 -20.29
N LEU A 929 -39.78 -1.35 -19.32
CA LEU A 929 -39.73 -1.91 -17.96
C LEU A 929 -40.36 -0.92 -16.97
N ASN A 930 -41.60 -1.20 -16.57
CA ASN A 930 -42.34 -0.33 -15.66
C ASN A 930 -41.85 -0.54 -14.20
N GLY A 931 -41.81 0.53 -13.42
CA GLY A 931 -41.45 0.49 -12.00
C GLY A 931 -42.64 0.28 -11.06
N ASP A 932 -42.34 0.01 -9.78
CA ASP A 932 -43.36 -0.06 -8.72
C ASP A 932 -44.20 1.20 -8.63
N GLY A 933 -45.53 1.05 -8.53
CA GLY A 933 -46.44 2.17 -8.32
C GLY A 933 -46.50 3.20 -9.46
N GLN A 934 -46.02 2.85 -10.66
CA GLN A 934 -46.04 3.74 -11.82
C GLN A 934 -47.47 4.00 -12.33
N ASN A 935 -47.77 5.27 -12.60
CA ASN A 935 -49.12 5.74 -12.97
C ASN A 935 -49.23 6.27 -14.41
N VAL A 936 -48.11 6.41 -15.11
CA VAL A 936 -47.98 6.88 -16.49
C VAL A 936 -47.14 5.85 -17.23
N PHE A 937 -47.61 5.39 -18.38
CA PHE A 937 -46.92 4.41 -19.22
C PHE A 937 -46.79 4.98 -20.62
N PHE A 938 -45.56 5.12 -21.09
CA PHE A 938 -45.29 5.78 -22.35
C PHE A 938 -44.10 5.17 -23.06
N GLY A 939 -44.36 4.60 -24.23
CA GLY A 939 -43.38 3.91 -25.05
C GLY A 939 -43.58 4.17 -26.53
N SER A 940 -42.71 3.58 -27.33
CA SER A 940 -42.84 3.62 -28.80
C SER A 940 -43.08 2.22 -29.34
N LEU A 941 -43.75 2.14 -30.50
CA LEU A 941 -44.10 0.87 -31.12
C LEU A 941 -43.15 0.57 -32.27
N THR A 942 -42.58 -0.64 -32.25
CA THR A 942 -41.88 -1.23 -33.40
C THR A 942 -42.85 -1.52 -34.55
N ALA A 943 -42.35 -1.79 -35.76
CA ALA A 943 -43.20 -1.97 -36.94
C ALA A 943 -44.17 -3.18 -36.86
N ASP A 944 -43.90 -4.14 -35.98
CA ASP A 944 -44.76 -5.27 -35.64
C ASP A 944 -45.57 -5.06 -34.35
N SER A 945 -45.70 -3.80 -33.90
CA SER A 945 -46.57 -3.35 -32.81
C SER A 945 -46.16 -3.80 -31.40
N VAL A 946 -44.88 -4.12 -31.18
CA VAL A 946 -44.34 -4.36 -29.84
C VAL A 946 -43.92 -3.03 -29.20
N GLU A 947 -44.35 -2.80 -27.97
CA GLU A 947 -44.02 -1.61 -27.17
C GLU A 947 -42.63 -1.73 -26.53
N VAL A 948 -41.84 -0.68 -26.68
CA VAL A 948 -40.45 -0.60 -26.23
C VAL A 948 -40.13 0.81 -25.70
N ALA A 949 -39.31 0.88 -24.65
CA ALA A 949 -38.79 2.15 -24.13
C ALA A 949 -37.73 2.75 -25.06
N ILE A 950 -36.97 1.89 -25.76
CA ILE A 950 -36.03 2.28 -26.81
C ILE A 950 -36.39 1.55 -28.11
N ASN A 951 -36.80 2.30 -29.13
CA ASN A 951 -37.08 1.81 -30.47
C ASN A 951 -35.97 2.22 -31.43
N SER A 952 -35.23 1.24 -31.94
CA SER A 952 -34.17 1.45 -32.91
C SER A 952 -34.65 1.09 -34.31
N LEU A 953 -34.62 2.05 -35.22
CA LEU A 953 -35.06 1.83 -36.61
C LEU A 953 -34.25 2.66 -37.62
N PRO A 954 -34.27 2.33 -38.91
CA PRO A 954 -33.64 3.18 -39.93
C PRO A 954 -34.35 4.53 -40.08
N LEU A 955 -33.57 5.62 -40.19
CA LEU A 955 -34.11 6.90 -40.66
C LEU A 955 -34.13 6.90 -42.19
N THR A 956 -35.33 6.92 -42.75
CA THR A 956 -35.54 6.91 -44.20
C THR A 956 -36.07 8.27 -44.66
N LEU A 957 -36.35 8.43 -45.96
CA LEU A 957 -36.97 9.65 -46.50
C LEU A 957 -38.28 10.03 -45.79
N HIS A 958 -38.99 9.03 -45.27
CA HIS A 958 -40.21 9.17 -44.48
C HIS A 958 -40.25 8.09 -43.40
N THR A 959 -40.10 8.48 -42.14
CA THR A 959 -40.17 7.56 -41.00
C THR A 959 -41.36 7.91 -40.11
N SER A 960 -42.14 6.89 -39.75
CA SER A 960 -43.33 6.97 -38.90
C SER A 960 -43.18 6.00 -37.72
N VAL A 961 -43.49 6.47 -36.51
CA VAL A 961 -43.45 5.68 -35.28
C VAL A 961 -44.67 5.98 -34.42
N PHE A 962 -45.53 4.98 -34.19
CA PHE A 962 -46.63 5.11 -33.25
C PHE A 962 -46.14 5.08 -31.81
N LEU A 963 -46.82 5.82 -30.93
CA LEU A 963 -46.51 5.91 -29.50
C LEU A 963 -47.63 5.26 -28.69
N SER A 964 -47.24 4.50 -27.68
CA SER A 964 -48.15 4.01 -26.63
C SER A 964 -48.26 5.09 -25.57
N ALA A 965 -49.48 5.58 -25.31
CA ALA A 965 -49.73 6.61 -24.29
C ALA A 965 -50.85 6.18 -23.35
N ASN A 966 -50.50 5.65 -22.19
CA ASN A 966 -51.43 5.06 -21.22
C ASN A 966 -51.22 5.65 -19.81
N ALA A 967 -52.26 5.57 -18.97
CA ALA A 967 -52.20 6.00 -17.57
C ALA A 967 -53.24 5.26 -16.72
N THR A 968 -53.00 5.17 -15.41
CA THR A 968 -53.94 4.54 -14.47
C THR A 968 -55.13 5.43 -14.08
N THR A 969 -55.08 6.72 -14.40
CA THR A 969 -56.11 7.71 -14.05
C THR A 969 -56.36 8.70 -15.18
N GLN A 970 -57.60 9.20 -15.28
CA GLN A 970 -57.98 10.25 -16.24
C GLN A 970 -57.44 11.61 -15.79
N GLY A 971 -57.23 12.53 -16.74
CA GLY A 971 -56.77 13.88 -16.45
C GLY A 971 -55.94 14.50 -17.55
N ALA A 972 -55.27 15.61 -17.20
CA ALA A 972 -54.38 16.36 -18.09
C ALA A 972 -52.96 15.78 -18.08
N PHE A 973 -52.38 15.68 -19.27
CA PHE A 973 -51.04 15.20 -19.53
C PHE A 973 -50.38 16.07 -20.60
N SER A 974 -49.07 15.92 -20.77
CA SER A 974 -48.33 16.51 -21.87
C SER A 974 -47.31 15.54 -22.44
N ILE A 975 -47.06 15.58 -23.74
CA ILE A 975 -45.90 14.94 -24.37
C ILE A 975 -44.87 16.04 -24.60
N LYS A 976 -43.69 15.90 -23.99
CA LYS A 976 -42.58 16.82 -24.11
C LYS A 976 -41.41 16.18 -24.84
N ARG A 977 -40.88 16.84 -25.86
CA ARG A 977 -39.59 16.55 -26.46
C ARG A 977 -38.47 17.02 -25.54
N THR A 978 -37.78 16.07 -24.92
CA THR A 978 -36.63 16.37 -24.05
C THR A 978 -35.35 16.53 -24.86
N ASP A 979 -35.15 15.69 -25.88
CA ASP A 979 -33.96 15.69 -26.74
C ASP A 979 -34.31 15.57 -28.24
N LEU A 980 -33.48 16.19 -29.09
CA LEU A 980 -33.49 16.04 -30.55
C LEU A 980 -32.06 16.16 -31.06
N VAL A 981 -31.39 15.03 -31.28
CA VAL A 981 -29.93 14.99 -31.46
C VAL A 981 -29.59 14.39 -32.82
N ASN A 982 -28.67 15.04 -33.55
CA ASN A 982 -28.13 14.61 -34.84
C ASN A 982 -29.14 14.31 -35.95
N ILE A 983 -30.42 14.66 -35.78
CA ILE A 983 -31.41 14.62 -36.84
C ILE A 983 -31.24 15.90 -37.66
N SER A 984 -30.69 15.74 -38.87
CA SER A 984 -30.43 16.82 -39.83
C SER A 984 -31.60 17.80 -39.95
N SER A 985 -31.29 19.10 -40.01
CA SER A 985 -32.27 20.16 -40.23
C SER A 985 -33.00 20.05 -41.58
N ALA A 986 -32.55 19.15 -42.46
CA ALA A 986 -33.25 18.76 -43.66
C ALA A 986 -34.51 17.93 -43.38
N TYR A 987 -34.74 17.40 -42.18
CA TYR A 987 -35.98 16.72 -41.80
C TYR A 987 -36.95 17.65 -41.07
N ASP A 988 -38.21 17.64 -41.44
CA ASP A 988 -39.31 18.07 -40.57
C ASP A 988 -39.60 16.98 -39.54
N VAL A 989 -40.04 17.35 -38.33
CA VAL A 989 -40.34 16.42 -37.22
C VAL A 989 -41.68 16.80 -36.59
N PHE A 990 -42.71 15.99 -36.80
CA PHE A 990 -44.06 16.27 -36.32
C PHE A 990 -44.53 15.22 -35.32
N LEU A 991 -45.21 15.67 -34.26
CA LEU A 991 -46.08 14.83 -33.43
C LEU A 991 -47.51 14.97 -33.94
N MET A 992 -48.14 13.87 -34.34
CA MET A 992 -49.51 13.83 -34.85
C MET A 992 -50.44 13.29 -33.76
N ASP A 993 -51.57 13.96 -33.51
CA ASP A 993 -52.66 13.45 -32.66
C ASP A 993 -53.85 13.03 -33.55
N HIS A 994 -54.02 11.73 -33.71
CA HIS A 994 -55.08 11.13 -34.53
C HIS A 994 -56.47 11.23 -33.90
N PHE A 995 -56.57 11.49 -32.60
CA PHE A 995 -57.84 11.66 -31.90
C PHE A 995 -58.41 13.07 -32.11
N THR A 996 -57.58 14.10 -31.95
CA THR A 996 -57.98 15.51 -32.15
C THR A 996 -57.79 16.01 -33.57
N LYS A 997 -57.08 15.26 -34.43
CA LYS A 997 -56.69 15.64 -35.80
C LYS A 997 -55.77 16.86 -35.84
N ASP A 998 -54.85 16.92 -34.88
CA ASP A 998 -53.90 18.02 -34.69
C ASP A 998 -52.45 17.56 -34.91
N SER A 999 -51.53 18.51 -35.06
CA SER A 999 -50.10 18.23 -35.22
C SER A 999 -49.22 19.33 -34.62
N LEU A 1000 -48.08 18.94 -34.04
CA LEU A 1000 -47.08 19.86 -33.49
C LEU A 1000 -45.73 19.69 -34.19
N ASP A 1001 -45.16 20.77 -34.74
CA ASP A 1001 -43.78 20.78 -35.20
C ASP A 1001 -42.83 20.77 -33.99
N LEU A 1002 -42.24 19.62 -33.74
CA LEU A 1002 -41.38 19.35 -32.59
C LEU A 1002 -40.02 20.06 -32.67
N ARG A 1003 -39.68 20.67 -33.82
CA ARG A 1003 -38.50 21.54 -33.93
C ARG A 1003 -38.76 22.95 -33.43
N GLN A 1004 -40.00 23.43 -33.53
CA GLN A 1004 -40.38 24.79 -33.13
C GLN A 1004 -40.94 24.84 -31.72
N HIS A 1005 -41.63 23.77 -31.31
CA HIS A 1005 -42.27 23.65 -30.01
C HIS A 1005 -41.90 22.31 -29.38
N ASP A 1006 -41.71 22.27 -28.07
CA ASP A 1006 -41.25 21.06 -27.39
C ASP A 1006 -42.36 20.34 -26.62
N THR A 1007 -43.56 20.91 -26.47
CA THR A 1007 -44.58 20.37 -25.57
C THR A 1007 -45.97 20.38 -26.22
N TYR A 1008 -46.65 19.24 -26.20
CA TYR A 1008 -48.04 19.06 -26.63
C TYR A 1008 -48.92 18.66 -25.44
N SER A 1009 -49.94 19.45 -25.11
CA SER A 1009 -50.84 19.17 -23.98
C SER A 1009 -52.11 18.45 -24.41
N PHE A 1010 -52.56 17.46 -23.64
CA PHE A 1010 -53.74 16.67 -23.95
C PHE A 1010 -54.45 16.12 -22.71
N ASN A 1011 -55.67 15.60 -22.87
CA ASN A 1011 -56.41 14.90 -21.81
C ASN A 1011 -56.60 13.43 -22.16
N ILE A 1012 -56.49 12.56 -21.15
CA ILE A 1012 -56.99 11.18 -21.16
C ILE A 1012 -58.36 11.17 -20.47
N THR A 1013 -59.35 10.59 -21.13
CA THR A 1013 -60.76 10.55 -20.70
C THR A 1013 -61.27 9.11 -20.66
N SER A 1014 -62.56 8.92 -20.36
CA SER A 1014 -63.20 7.60 -20.48
C SER A 1014 -63.31 7.08 -21.92
N ASN A 1015 -63.08 7.92 -22.94
CA ASN A 1015 -63.09 7.48 -24.33
C ASN A 1015 -61.82 6.64 -24.64
N PRO A 1016 -61.96 5.37 -25.09
CA PRO A 1016 -60.81 4.53 -25.43
C PRO A 1016 -59.89 5.11 -26.51
N ALA A 1017 -60.39 5.98 -27.39
CA ALA A 1017 -59.59 6.65 -28.41
C ALA A 1017 -58.71 7.79 -27.85
N SER A 1018 -58.91 8.18 -26.58
CA SER A 1018 -58.12 9.23 -25.93
C SER A 1018 -56.80 8.75 -25.31
N TYR A 1019 -56.50 7.45 -25.36
CA TYR A 1019 -55.25 6.85 -24.88
C TYR A 1019 -54.91 5.59 -25.71
N GLY A 1020 -53.78 4.95 -25.42
CA GLY A 1020 -53.34 3.72 -26.09
C GLY A 1020 -52.48 3.96 -27.32
N ASN A 1021 -52.41 2.94 -28.17
CA ASN A 1021 -51.33 2.74 -29.15
C ASN A 1021 -51.57 3.41 -30.53
N SER A 1022 -52.73 4.02 -30.73
CA SER A 1022 -53.13 4.57 -32.03
C SER A 1022 -53.36 6.07 -32.04
N ARG A 1023 -53.22 6.73 -30.88
CA ARG A 1023 -53.51 8.16 -30.77
C ARG A 1023 -52.36 9.01 -31.32
N PHE A 1024 -51.14 8.72 -30.90
CA PHE A 1024 -49.98 9.56 -31.22
C PHE A 1024 -49.04 8.88 -32.19
N GLU A 1025 -48.55 9.65 -33.17
CA GLU A 1025 -47.58 9.20 -34.17
C GLU A 1025 -46.51 10.27 -34.35
N LEU A 1026 -45.25 9.85 -34.28
CA LEU A 1026 -44.10 10.68 -34.59
C LEU A 1026 -43.73 10.50 -36.08
N VAL A 1027 -43.64 11.60 -36.82
CA VAL A 1027 -43.37 11.59 -38.27
C VAL A 1027 -42.15 12.44 -38.60
N LEU A 1028 -41.17 11.84 -39.28
CA LEU A 1028 -39.98 12.49 -39.81
C LEU A 1028 -39.96 12.42 -41.34
N ARG A 1029 -39.73 13.55 -42.03
CA ARG A 1029 -39.66 13.59 -43.50
C ARG A 1029 -38.67 14.63 -44.03
N ILE A 1030 -38.01 14.38 -45.16
CA ILE A 1030 -37.07 15.35 -45.77
C ILE A 1030 -37.80 16.56 -46.39
N LYS A 1031 -37.28 17.77 -46.16
CA LYS A 1031 -37.65 19.04 -46.79
C LYS A 1031 -37.31 19.00 -48.29
N PRO A 1032 -38.16 19.52 -49.18
CA PRO A 1032 -37.80 19.65 -50.59
C PRO A 1032 -36.59 20.60 -50.76
N LEU A 1033 -35.45 20.10 -51.27
CA LEU A 1033 -34.19 20.85 -51.49
C LEU A 1033 -33.84 20.98 -52.99
N PRO A 1034 -33.09 22.03 -53.40
CA PRO A 1034 -32.61 22.19 -54.80
C PRO A 1034 -31.54 21.14 -55.19
N PRO A 1035 -31.41 20.79 -56.49
CA PRO A 1035 -30.50 19.74 -56.96
C PRO A 1035 -29.01 20.13 -56.90
N TYR A 1036 -28.16 19.15 -56.62
CA TYR A 1036 -26.69 19.25 -56.60
C TYR A 1036 -26.09 19.61 -57.97
N GLN A 1037 -25.00 20.40 -57.99
CA GLN A 1037 -24.24 20.74 -59.19
C GLN A 1037 -22.71 20.71 -58.98
N LEU A 1038 -21.97 20.15 -59.94
CA LEU A 1038 -20.51 20.27 -60.05
C LEU A 1038 -20.15 21.48 -60.91
N LEU A 1039 -19.44 22.46 -60.34
CA LEU A 1039 -19.05 23.68 -61.05
C LEU A 1039 -17.73 23.54 -61.81
N SER A 1040 -16.74 22.82 -61.27
CA SER A 1040 -15.45 22.59 -61.95
C SER A 1040 -14.68 21.39 -61.38
N PHE A 1041 -13.81 20.78 -62.20
CA PHE A 1041 -12.83 19.76 -61.80
C PHE A 1041 -11.54 19.92 -62.63
N THR A 1042 -10.40 20.11 -61.98
CA THR A 1042 -9.11 20.49 -62.61
C THR A 1042 -7.93 19.77 -61.93
N GLY A 1043 -6.75 19.76 -62.56
CA GLY A 1043 -5.55 19.18 -61.96
C GLY A 1043 -4.24 19.77 -62.48
N GLN A 1044 -3.17 19.68 -61.69
CA GLN A 1044 -1.84 20.21 -61.98
C GLN A 1044 -0.71 19.39 -61.32
N HIS A 1045 0.48 19.39 -61.92
CA HIS A 1045 1.69 18.85 -61.29
C HIS A 1045 2.21 19.82 -60.21
N VAL A 1046 2.47 19.31 -59.01
CA VAL A 1046 3.12 20.02 -57.89
C VAL A 1046 4.32 19.23 -57.40
N SER A 1047 5.20 19.84 -56.60
CA SER A 1047 6.43 19.18 -56.11
C SER A 1047 6.17 17.90 -55.31
N SER A 1048 4.99 17.77 -54.71
CA SER A 1048 4.56 16.63 -53.89
C SER A 1048 3.72 15.59 -54.64
N GLY A 1049 3.44 15.76 -55.95
CA GLY A 1049 2.64 14.84 -56.75
C GLY A 1049 1.69 15.54 -57.72
N ASN A 1050 0.55 14.90 -58.02
CA ASN A 1050 -0.51 15.50 -58.85
C ASN A 1050 -1.63 16.05 -57.96
N GLN A 1051 -1.89 17.35 -58.02
CA GLN A 1051 -2.95 17.98 -57.25
C GLN A 1051 -4.21 18.15 -58.11
N LEU A 1052 -5.36 17.74 -57.59
CA LEU A 1052 -6.68 17.81 -58.20
C LEU A 1052 -7.58 18.72 -57.37
N ASN A 1053 -8.39 19.56 -58.01
CA ASN A 1053 -9.28 20.52 -57.35
C ASN A 1053 -10.69 20.49 -57.98
N TRP A 1054 -11.76 20.53 -57.17
CA TRP A 1054 -13.13 20.71 -57.64
C TRP A 1054 -13.93 21.74 -56.84
N LYS A 1055 -14.96 22.29 -57.49
CA LYS A 1055 -15.95 23.21 -56.88
C LYS A 1055 -17.37 22.74 -57.14
N THR A 1056 -18.27 22.98 -56.20
CA THR A 1056 -19.67 22.52 -56.23
C THR A 1056 -20.65 23.62 -55.83
N ALA A 1057 -21.93 23.40 -56.11
CA ALA A 1057 -23.04 24.17 -55.59
C ALA A 1057 -24.18 23.23 -55.15
N ASN A 1058 -24.93 23.65 -54.12
CA ASN A 1058 -26.03 22.90 -53.50
C ASN A 1058 -25.62 21.51 -52.98
N GLU A 1059 -24.32 21.27 -52.74
CA GLU A 1059 -23.88 20.09 -52.02
C GLU A 1059 -24.17 20.23 -50.52
N ASN A 1060 -24.33 19.10 -49.85
CA ASN A 1060 -24.44 19.04 -48.40
C ASN A 1060 -23.85 17.72 -47.88
N TYR A 1061 -23.95 17.41 -46.59
CA TYR A 1061 -23.34 16.22 -45.99
C TYR A 1061 -23.76 14.88 -46.62
N TYR A 1062 -24.83 14.84 -47.42
CA TYR A 1062 -25.27 13.63 -48.16
C TYR A 1062 -24.60 13.46 -49.53
N THR A 1063 -23.86 14.46 -50.02
CA THR A 1063 -23.15 14.38 -51.30
C THR A 1063 -21.79 13.71 -51.10
N THR A 1064 -21.50 12.66 -51.85
CA THR A 1064 -20.21 11.92 -51.75
C THR A 1064 -19.38 12.12 -53.01
N PHE A 1065 -18.07 12.33 -52.85
CA PHE A 1065 -17.10 12.46 -53.94
C PHE A 1065 -16.13 11.29 -53.92
N GLN A 1066 -15.98 10.58 -55.02
CA GLN A 1066 -14.94 9.56 -55.19
C GLN A 1066 -14.00 9.96 -56.31
N LEU A 1067 -12.75 10.27 -55.95
CA LEU A 1067 -11.70 10.60 -56.91
C LEU A 1067 -11.08 9.31 -57.42
N GLN A 1068 -11.03 9.14 -58.73
CA GLN A 1068 -10.51 7.94 -59.38
C GLN A 1068 -9.35 8.28 -60.31
N ARG A 1069 -8.40 7.35 -60.43
CA ARG A 1069 -7.24 7.44 -61.32
C ARG A 1069 -7.17 6.26 -62.27
N SER A 1070 -6.74 6.53 -63.50
CA SER A 1070 -6.32 5.54 -64.49
C SER A 1070 -4.86 5.78 -64.88
N GLN A 1071 -4.09 4.69 -65.00
CA GLN A 1071 -2.72 4.67 -65.51
C GLN A 1071 -2.59 3.85 -66.80
N ASP A 1072 -3.69 3.31 -67.30
CA ASP A 1072 -3.79 2.46 -68.49
C ASP A 1072 -4.56 3.14 -69.62
N ASN A 1073 -4.45 4.47 -69.70
CA ASN A 1073 -5.08 5.32 -70.71
C ASN A 1073 -6.62 5.23 -70.71
N GLY A 1074 -7.22 5.20 -69.52
CA GLY A 1074 -8.66 5.27 -69.30
C GLY A 1074 -9.40 3.93 -69.33
N LYS A 1075 -8.70 2.79 -69.42
CA LYS A 1075 -9.34 1.46 -69.45
C LYS A 1075 -9.86 1.04 -68.08
N THR A 1076 -9.10 1.32 -67.02
CA THR A 1076 -9.51 1.05 -65.64
C THR A 1076 -9.31 2.28 -64.77
N PHE A 1077 -10.32 2.57 -63.94
CA PHE A 1077 -10.29 3.66 -62.96
C PHE A 1077 -10.34 3.09 -61.55
N SER A 1078 -9.22 3.13 -60.85
CA SER A 1078 -9.12 2.76 -59.44
C SER A 1078 -9.47 3.95 -58.54
N SER A 1079 -10.23 3.72 -57.47
CA SER A 1079 -10.51 4.74 -56.47
C SER A 1079 -9.23 5.14 -55.71
N LEU A 1080 -8.94 6.44 -55.66
CA LEU A 1080 -7.85 7.01 -54.87
C LEU A 1080 -8.33 7.43 -53.48
N THR A 1081 -9.50 8.04 -53.43
CA THR A 1081 -10.10 8.53 -52.18
C THR A 1081 -11.60 8.69 -52.34
N THR A 1082 -12.32 8.57 -51.23
CA THR A 1082 -13.73 8.89 -51.10
C THR A 1082 -13.87 9.95 -50.02
N MET A 1083 -14.56 11.05 -50.30
CA MET A 1083 -14.78 12.18 -49.40
C MET A 1083 -16.27 12.46 -49.30
N GLN A 1084 -16.75 12.67 -48.07
CA GLN A 1084 -18.06 13.25 -47.84
C GLN A 1084 -17.97 14.77 -48.00
N SER A 1085 -18.99 15.39 -48.59
CA SER A 1085 -19.09 16.85 -48.64
C SER A 1085 -19.18 17.44 -47.23
N ASP A 1086 -18.41 18.50 -47.00
CA ASP A 1086 -18.47 19.34 -45.80
C ASP A 1086 -19.26 20.63 -46.04
N SER A 1087 -19.91 20.75 -47.20
CA SER A 1087 -20.65 21.94 -47.65
C SER A 1087 -19.79 23.19 -47.86
N SER A 1088 -18.47 23.04 -48.03
CA SER A 1088 -17.55 24.17 -48.26
C SER A 1088 -17.56 24.71 -49.70
N GLY A 1089 -18.15 23.98 -50.66
CA GLY A 1089 -18.17 24.33 -52.07
C GLY A 1089 -16.84 24.16 -52.82
N ALA A 1090 -15.73 23.83 -52.15
CA ALA A 1090 -14.40 23.76 -52.77
C ALA A 1090 -13.48 22.74 -52.09
N TYR A 1091 -12.87 21.89 -52.90
CA TYR A 1091 -12.12 20.73 -52.41
C TYR A 1091 -10.84 20.51 -53.22
N ALA A 1092 -9.83 19.90 -52.58
CA ALA A 1092 -8.54 19.59 -53.18
C ALA A 1092 -7.97 18.26 -52.66
N PHE A 1093 -7.27 17.52 -53.53
CA PHE A 1093 -6.58 16.28 -53.18
C PHE A 1093 -5.25 16.15 -53.93
N THR A 1094 -4.20 15.64 -53.28
CA THR A 1094 -2.89 15.43 -53.93
C THR A 1094 -2.54 13.94 -53.99
N ASP A 1095 -2.46 13.40 -55.20
CA ASP A 1095 -1.96 12.06 -55.48
C ASP A 1095 -0.43 12.05 -55.51
N LYS A 1096 0.17 11.63 -54.39
CA LYS A 1096 1.62 11.53 -54.23
C LYS A 1096 2.23 10.32 -54.94
N ALA A 1097 1.41 9.33 -55.31
CA ALA A 1097 1.85 8.05 -55.86
C ALA A 1097 1.92 8.04 -57.40
N ALA A 1098 1.53 9.15 -58.05
CA ALA A 1098 1.36 9.20 -59.50
C ALA A 1098 2.65 9.00 -60.33
N GLY A 1099 3.84 9.01 -59.72
CA GLY A 1099 5.11 8.79 -60.43
C GLY A 1099 5.38 9.83 -61.53
N LYS A 1100 6.29 9.50 -62.46
CA LYS A 1100 6.67 10.33 -63.63
C LYS A 1100 6.08 9.77 -64.94
N ASP A 1101 4.85 9.29 -64.92
CA ASP A 1101 4.14 8.79 -66.10
C ASP A 1101 2.83 9.57 -66.32
N THR A 1102 2.18 9.37 -67.48
CA THR A 1102 0.87 9.97 -67.77
C THR A 1102 -0.23 9.36 -66.88
N ALA A 1103 -0.99 10.19 -66.17
CA ALA A 1103 -2.12 9.78 -65.34
C ALA A 1103 -3.41 10.52 -65.72
N MET A 1104 -4.54 9.81 -65.70
CA MET A 1104 -5.89 10.36 -65.93
C MET A 1104 -6.72 10.31 -64.65
N TYR A 1105 -7.50 11.36 -64.40
CA TYR A 1105 -8.32 11.51 -63.19
C TYR A 1105 -9.77 11.85 -63.55
N ARG A 1106 -10.72 11.34 -62.78
CA ARG A 1106 -12.13 11.74 -62.82
C ARG A 1106 -12.73 11.73 -61.42
N LEU A 1107 -13.79 12.50 -61.23
CA LEU A 1107 -14.56 12.56 -59.99
C LEU A 1107 -15.92 11.91 -60.21
N MET A 1108 -16.27 10.94 -59.38
CA MET A 1108 -17.60 10.33 -59.31
C MET A 1108 -18.37 10.96 -58.15
N GLN A 1109 -19.60 11.41 -58.38
CA GLN A 1109 -20.42 12.09 -57.36
C GLN A 1109 -21.73 11.34 -57.13
N SER A 1110 -22.19 11.26 -55.88
CA SER A 1110 -23.52 10.75 -55.53
C SER A 1110 -24.35 11.82 -54.82
N ASP A 1111 -25.60 12.02 -55.22
CA ASP A 1111 -26.54 12.95 -54.57
C ASP A 1111 -27.36 12.31 -53.43
N VAL A 1112 -28.30 13.07 -52.85
CA VAL A 1112 -29.19 12.61 -51.75
C VAL A 1112 -30.07 11.40 -52.12
N ASN A 1113 -30.30 11.17 -53.42
CA ASN A 1113 -31.09 10.06 -53.95
C ASN A 1113 -30.20 8.90 -54.41
N ASN A 1114 -28.89 8.93 -54.10
CA ASN A 1114 -27.88 8.02 -54.61
C ASN A 1114 -27.72 8.03 -56.15
N ASN A 1115 -28.15 9.09 -56.83
CA ASN A 1115 -27.88 9.22 -58.26
C ASN A 1115 -26.40 9.48 -58.49
N ILE A 1116 -25.78 8.70 -59.37
CA ILE A 1116 -24.35 8.80 -59.68
C ILE A 1116 -24.15 9.67 -60.91
N THR A 1117 -23.27 10.67 -60.78
CA THR A 1117 -22.76 11.49 -61.89
C THR A 1117 -21.23 11.42 -61.95
N TYR A 1118 -20.65 11.80 -63.08
CA TYR A 1118 -19.19 11.84 -63.27
C TYR A 1118 -18.75 13.19 -63.83
N SER A 1119 -17.56 13.65 -63.44
CA SER A 1119 -16.90 14.80 -64.07
C SER A 1119 -16.31 14.45 -65.44
N SER A 1120 -15.86 15.48 -66.16
CA SER A 1120 -14.89 15.31 -67.24
C SER A 1120 -13.56 14.73 -66.73
N ILE A 1121 -12.76 14.15 -67.63
CA ILE A 1121 -11.46 13.53 -67.32
C ILE A 1121 -10.34 14.59 -67.42
N VAL A 1122 -9.45 14.61 -66.42
CA VAL A 1122 -8.23 15.44 -66.36
C VAL A 1122 -7.00 14.56 -66.63
N ILE A 1123 -6.08 14.99 -67.51
CA ILE A 1123 -4.88 14.22 -67.91
C ILE A 1123 -3.61 15.00 -67.53
N LEU A 1124 -2.63 14.35 -66.89
CA LEU A 1124 -1.34 14.93 -66.46
C LEU A 1124 -0.16 14.04 -66.91
N SER A 1125 0.86 14.57 -67.60
CA SER A 1125 2.00 13.81 -68.20
C SER A 1125 3.36 14.51 -68.04
N THR A 1126 4.46 13.75 -67.92
CA THR A 1126 5.81 14.24 -67.56
C THR A 1126 6.95 13.96 -68.56
N THR A 1127 6.70 13.49 -69.79
CA THR A 1127 7.77 13.25 -70.80
C THR A 1127 8.03 14.43 -71.76
N GLY A 1128 9.25 14.99 -71.66
CA GLY A 1128 10.06 15.51 -72.78
C GLY A 1128 10.00 17.00 -73.15
N SER A 1129 11.01 17.78 -72.78
CA SER A 1129 11.31 19.05 -73.47
C SER A 1129 11.77 18.77 -74.91
N LEU A 1130 11.09 19.34 -75.90
CA LEU A 1130 11.45 19.26 -77.32
C LEU A 1130 12.87 19.82 -77.55
N VAL A 1131 13.66 19.19 -78.43
CA VAL A 1131 14.96 19.73 -78.87
C VAL A 1131 14.70 21.01 -79.66
N GLN A 1132 15.16 22.17 -79.15
CA GLN A 1132 15.13 23.41 -79.92
C GLN A 1132 16.15 23.34 -81.07
N PHE A 1133 15.69 23.63 -82.29
CA PHE A 1133 16.54 23.83 -83.46
C PHE A 1133 16.13 25.12 -84.16
N LYS A 1134 17.08 25.75 -84.85
CA LYS A 1134 16.87 26.99 -85.60
C LYS A 1134 16.63 26.67 -87.06
N VAL A 1135 15.80 27.49 -87.71
CA VAL A 1135 15.44 27.38 -89.12
C VAL A 1135 15.61 28.75 -89.77
N TYR A 1136 16.42 28.85 -90.82
CA TYR A 1136 16.75 30.13 -91.46
C TYR A 1136 17.18 29.97 -92.93
N PRO A 1137 16.99 30.99 -93.79
CA PRO A 1137 16.27 32.23 -93.49
C PRO A 1137 14.76 31.98 -93.40
N ASN A 1138 14.11 32.53 -92.38
CA ASN A 1138 12.65 32.55 -92.31
C ASN A 1138 12.21 34.03 -92.23
N PRO A 1139 11.59 34.59 -93.29
CA PRO A 1139 11.03 33.89 -94.44
C PRO A 1139 12.04 33.33 -95.47
N ALA A 1140 11.64 32.26 -96.16
CA ALA A 1140 12.46 31.52 -97.12
C ALA A 1140 11.97 31.73 -98.57
N SER A 1141 12.89 31.82 -99.54
CA SER A 1141 12.56 31.91 -100.97
C SER A 1141 12.86 30.62 -101.72
N SER A 1142 14.10 30.20 -101.92
CA SER A 1142 14.42 28.98 -102.67
C SER A 1142 14.87 27.80 -101.80
N TYR A 1143 15.34 28.07 -100.58
CA TYR A 1143 15.83 27.04 -99.66
C TYR A 1143 15.61 27.45 -98.20
N ILE A 1144 15.71 26.48 -97.31
CA ILE A 1144 15.79 26.68 -95.87
C ILE A 1144 16.92 25.84 -95.27
N GLN A 1145 17.60 26.36 -94.26
CA GLN A 1145 18.59 25.64 -93.48
C GLN A 1145 18.06 25.36 -92.09
N PHE A 1146 18.44 24.23 -91.52
CA PHE A 1146 18.21 23.93 -90.11
C PHE A 1146 19.53 23.69 -89.37
N GLN A 1147 19.54 24.02 -88.09
CA GLN A 1147 20.63 23.73 -87.17
C GLN A 1147 20.05 23.30 -85.81
N ALA A 1148 20.30 22.05 -85.41
CA ALA A 1148 19.96 21.59 -84.07
C ALA A 1148 20.89 22.24 -83.03
N ASN A 1149 20.33 22.77 -81.94
CA ASN A 1149 21.13 23.47 -80.92
C ASN A 1149 21.89 22.51 -79.99
N ASN A 1150 21.52 21.22 -79.96
CA ASN A 1150 22.16 20.17 -79.14
C ASN A 1150 22.67 19.04 -80.05
N ILE A 1151 23.72 18.32 -79.62
CA ILE A 1151 24.27 17.17 -80.35
C ILE A 1151 23.23 16.04 -80.39
N VAL A 1152 22.72 15.74 -81.57
CA VAL A 1152 21.91 14.55 -81.87
C VAL A 1152 22.74 13.59 -82.74
N ASN A 1153 22.49 12.29 -82.69
CA ASN A 1153 23.21 11.30 -83.52
C ASN A 1153 22.56 11.19 -84.91
N PRO A 1154 23.21 11.64 -86.00
CA PRO A 1154 22.67 11.49 -87.34
C PRO A 1154 22.60 10.00 -87.76
N PRO A 1155 21.76 9.64 -88.74
CA PRO A 1155 21.04 10.52 -89.65
C PRO A 1155 19.71 11.09 -89.08
N LEU A 1156 19.38 12.32 -89.48
CA LEU A 1156 18.15 13.02 -89.13
C LEU A 1156 17.19 13.08 -90.32
N LYS A 1157 15.90 12.82 -90.10
CA LYS A 1157 14.85 12.96 -91.10
C LYS A 1157 14.11 14.27 -90.87
N LEU A 1158 14.00 15.07 -91.92
CA LEU A 1158 13.26 16.32 -91.95
C LEU A 1158 12.00 16.13 -92.78
N ASN A 1159 10.84 16.38 -92.18
CA ASN A 1159 9.56 16.44 -92.87
C ASN A 1159 9.06 17.88 -92.92
N ILE A 1160 8.52 18.30 -94.06
CA ILE A 1160 7.83 19.58 -94.22
C ILE A 1160 6.35 19.28 -94.45
N TYR A 1161 5.50 19.92 -93.66
CA TYR A 1161 4.06 19.85 -93.71
C TYR A 1161 3.48 21.18 -94.20
N ASN A 1162 2.44 21.12 -95.03
CA ASN A 1162 1.62 22.29 -95.34
C ASN A 1162 0.67 22.63 -94.17
N SER A 1163 -0.11 23.71 -94.30
CA SER A 1163 -1.02 24.18 -93.25
C SER A 1163 -2.15 23.21 -92.88
N ILE A 1164 -2.46 22.24 -93.74
CA ILE A 1164 -3.46 21.19 -93.46
C ILE A 1164 -2.84 19.91 -92.87
N GLY A 1165 -1.53 19.92 -92.55
CA GLY A 1165 -0.83 18.81 -91.92
C GLY A 1165 -0.41 17.68 -92.87
N SER A 1166 -0.48 17.89 -94.19
CA SER A 1166 0.02 16.93 -95.18
C SER A 1166 1.53 17.11 -95.41
N ILE A 1167 2.29 16.01 -95.45
CA ILE A 1167 3.71 16.03 -95.78
C ILE A 1167 3.89 16.40 -97.25
N VAL A 1168 4.56 17.52 -97.51
CA VAL A 1168 4.86 18.03 -98.86
C VAL A 1168 6.31 17.78 -99.29
N LYS A 1169 7.21 17.57 -98.33
CA LYS A 1169 8.60 17.20 -98.62
C LYS A 1169 9.24 16.43 -97.47
N THR A 1170 10.11 15.50 -97.79
CA THR A 1170 10.86 14.69 -96.81
C THR A 1170 12.29 14.50 -97.29
N THR A 1171 13.25 14.72 -96.41
CA THR A 1171 14.68 14.56 -96.72
C THR A 1171 15.43 14.03 -95.50
N THR A 1172 16.48 13.24 -95.71
CA THR A 1172 17.35 12.74 -94.64
C THR A 1172 18.73 13.36 -94.74
N PHE A 1173 19.28 13.80 -93.61
CA PHE A 1173 20.57 14.46 -93.48
C PHE A 1173 21.50 13.66 -92.58
N SER A 1174 22.76 13.46 -92.98
CA SER A 1174 23.77 12.75 -92.18
C SER A 1174 24.48 13.64 -91.15
N ALA A 1175 23.97 14.85 -90.90
CA ALA A 1175 24.53 15.82 -89.97
C ALA A 1175 23.44 16.56 -89.19
N ASN A 1176 23.82 17.23 -88.09
CA ASN A 1176 22.93 18.07 -87.27
C ASN A 1176 22.59 19.43 -87.89
N THR A 1177 23.04 19.65 -89.12
CA THR A 1177 22.70 20.80 -89.96
C THR A 1177 22.41 20.31 -91.38
N GLY A 1178 21.62 21.07 -92.13
CA GLY A 1178 21.29 20.72 -93.51
C GLY A 1178 20.57 21.83 -94.26
N THR A 1179 20.73 21.86 -95.58
CA THR A 1179 20.02 22.77 -96.48
C THR A 1179 18.97 22.00 -97.26
N GLN A 1180 17.73 22.48 -97.22
CA GLN A 1180 16.58 21.91 -97.91
C GLN A 1180 16.09 22.86 -99.02
N ASP A 1181 16.08 22.37 -100.25
CA ASP A 1181 15.49 23.06 -101.39
C ASP A 1181 13.96 23.08 -101.31
N LEU A 1182 13.38 24.26 -101.53
CA LEU A 1182 11.96 24.59 -101.44
C LEU A 1182 11.37 25.07 -102.78
N SER A 1183 12.13 25.06 -103.87
CA SER A 1183 11.69 25.59 -105.18
C SER A 1183 10.38 24.97 -105.70
N GLY A 1184 10.09 23.72 -105.35
CA GLY A 1184 8.85 23.01 -105.70
C GLY A 1184 7.65 23.28 -104.77
N LEU A 1185 7.79 24.12 -103.74
CA LEU A 1185 6.69 24.47 -102.83
C LEU A 1185 6.07 25.81 -103.21
N ILE A 1186 4.73 25.86 -103.23
CA ILE A 1186 3.99 27.11 -103.43
C ILE A 1186 4.16 28.07 -102.24
N ASN A 1187 3.95 29.36 -102.47
CA ASN A 1187 4.02 30.37 -101.42
C ASN A 1187 2.98 30.09 -100.33
N GLY A 1188 3.41 30.12 -99.07
CA GLY A 1188 2.57 29.70 -97.96
C GLY A 1188 3.34 29.44 -96.67
N THR A 1189 2.62 29.01 -95.64
CA THR A 1189 3.16 28.71 -94.32
C THR A 1189 3.32 27.21 -94.14
N TYR A 1190 4.50 26.78 -93.68
CA TYR A 1190 4.86 25.38 -93.53
C TYR A 1190 5.38 25.09 -92.12
N ILE A 1191 5.21 23.84 -91.68
CA ILE A 1191 5.80 23.30 -90.45
C ILE A 1191 6.88 22.31 -90.84
N LEU A 1192 8.06 22.48 -90.29
CA LEU A 1192 9.21 21.59 -90.43
C LEU A 1192 9.35 20.78 -89.14
N GLU A 1193 9.43 19.46 -89.26
CA GLU A 1193 9.67 18.54 -88.17
C GLU A 1193 11.00 17.80 -88.37
N LEU A 1194 11.82 17.73 -87.33
CA LEU A 1194 13.02 16.91 -87.29
C LEU A 1194 12.73 15.63 -86.50
N ILE A 1195 13.14 14.50 -87.06
CA ILE A 1195 12.91 13.16 -86.53
C ILE A 1195 14.24 12.42 -86.52
N ASP A 1196 14.55 11.73 -85.43
CA ASP A 1196 15.68 10.80 -85.39
C ASP A 1196 15.34 9.54 -86.20
N VAL A 1197 16.17 9.20 -87.20
CA VAL A 1197 15.89 8.06 -88.10
C VAL A 1197 15.92 6.73 -87.35
N ASN A 1198 16.81 6.59 -86.37
CA ASN A 1198 17.02 5.34 -85.63
C ASN A 1198 15.86 5.10 -84.65
N THR A 1199 15.48 6.13 -83.90
CA THR A 1199 14.41 5.99 -82.88
C THR A 1199 13.02 6.26 -83.41
N LYS A 1200 12.90 6.85 -84.60
CA LYS A 1200 11.65 7.34 -85.22
C LYS A 1200 10.91 8.39 -84.39
N LYS A 1201 11.55 8.96 -83.36
CA LYS A 1201 10.94 9.96 -82.48
C LYS A 1201 11.09 11.36 -83.07
N SER A 1202 10.01 12.15 -82.98
CA SER A 1202 10.05 13.59 -83.26
C SER A 1202 10.94 14.28 -82.23
N LEU A 1203 11.93 15.02 -82.73
CA LEU A 1203 12.89 15.77 -81.93
C LEU A 1203 12.40 17.19 -81.68
N GLY A 1204 11.62 17.75 -82.60
CA GLY A 1204 11.01 19.07 -82.47
C GLY A 1204 10.39 19.54 -83.78
N THR A 1205 9.65 20.65 -83.71
CA THR A 1205 9.04 21.32 -84.87
C THR A 1205 9.38 22.81 -84.92
N ALA A 1206 9.49 23.37 -86.12
CA ALA A 1206 9.65 24.79 -86.37
C ALA A 1206 8.76 25.24 -87.55
N LYS A 1207 8.27 26.48 -87.51
CA LYS A 1207 7.41 27.05 -88.55
C LYS A 1207 8.22 27.98 -89.44
N PHE A 1208 8.00 27.93 -90.76
CA PHE A 1208 8.56 28.93 -91.68
C PHE A 1208 7.55 29.34 -92.75
N SER A 1209 7.75 30.54 -93.31
CA SER A 1209 6.94 31.07 -94.40
C SER A 1209 7.76 31.10 -95.70
N LYS A 1210 7.21 30.51 -96.76
CA LYS A 1210 7.74 30.51 -98.12
C LYS A 1210 7.09 31.65 -98.93
N PHE A 1211 7.91 32.49 -99.54
CA PHE A 1211 7.47 33.60 -100.41
C PHE A 1211 8.09 33.52 -101.80
#